data_AF-A0A3B1J1Z7-F1
#
_entry.id   AF-A0A3B1J1Z7-F1
#
_cell.length_a   1.000
_cell.length_b   1.000
_cell.length_c   1.000
_cell.angle_alpha   90.00
_cell.angle_beta   90.00
_cell.angle_gamma   90.00
#
_symmetry.space_group_name_H-M   'P 1'
#
loop_
_entity.id
_entity.type
_entity.pdbx_description
1 polymer ?
#
loop_
_entity_poly.entity_id
_entity_poly.type
_entity_poly.pdbx_seq_one_letter_code
_entity_poly.pdbx_strand_id
1 'polypeptide(L)'
;KIHPTLPYKLKTLEALDSFSCSQATMGFISKHWPAFSASVDSPVSNSTAKLVLGRSYPSDITTSCIHDPYCLYLYNGVELLEGETGSVILIGYFDQIVGRRQVRLLDVIQPTEKTSATLFTCILETLKKFKIPAANLAVFYSNDPDPAELISSLQALNPATVFLCSLTDLPGRVCHSGIMTMELSEQIQDLLKNIHQHFTSLPASLKEQLSSMEDSNFTASLTSSCSLLRTVVYKVSILWPDLVQYFNSLDATDNVKEVCGLLNDQCLKLTFLFLSHALKPLCELQESWDRDEDLRKVLQDAFGLVQLYASSYLQPKAMEQFLGRRNVQPKGDWMKHLPREEVKLGVQVTEYLRQNTAKLTDPLDLFYKSAVSFYKAVSFSIVKSLPLSDSVLRTVALILSAEGKLKVTGKSVVDLGTVFGANDDNLLTDEFLEYQFAERENCTAQTVEQYWKAELRIMGTNSIFRKLILKLLALPVTLRMESIFEMMQDNDDGDEEDATDSSSYKSAPSHPLTPETPGDYHPIIFMRVGEGFAPGEMVWAQIDGLTMWPGLVQEWTTKKKGVCKIVRFGDSMVSKTQAESLRPYSAFSQCFCTNSFATVTTYKEAVFHSLQVAANRSGTVFSLDSDSDTELLCVLLDWAFGGFKPAGPNAFKPRAKYNAMASLENGTFCTLKTQRCWKSRYLFSLKEVSVCLENISKSVDLQNGWLDLRDKEVSKKLRWKEHSSHTARSVKLPLPDRRSAPKKQKYVPKYKDQNKDQNKNLYLREQKNKEYNFCLSCGTGHVEVLHPLFEGSLCLNCKNNFTETLYRYDDDGYQSYCTVCCAGLEVILCGHHSCCRSFCLDCVDILVGKGTFNKLKDLDPWICYLCAPESSSGALKPRNDWSIRVQSFFANDSAMAFEPHRVYPSIPANLRRPIRVLSLFDGISTGYLVLRDLGFKVEKYVASEVDDESIAVSIVNHEGKITQVDDVRRITKQHIDEWGPFDLLIGGSPCNDLSIVNPARKGLFEGTGRLFFDYYRLLNMMKPKEDDPRPFFWLFENVVFMNTRDKLDICRFLECNPVLVDAVKVSPAHRARYFWGNIPGMNRPITASQKDKLTLQECLEPGRTAKYVKIRTITTRTNSLKQGANDRDFPITSNGKDDGIWITEMEKIFGFPKHYTDVKNMGRLQRQKVLGKSWSVPVIRHLFAPLKDYFACDEVLSKNGEL
;
A
#
# COMPACT_ATOMS: atom_id res chain seq x y z
N LYS A 1 -81.90 -2.96 14.07
CA LYS A 1 -81.72 -3.50 15.43
C LYS A 1 -80.43 -4.34 15.43
N ILE A 2 -79.41 -3.80 16.11
CA ILE A 2 -78.30 -4.48 16.80
C ILE A 2 -77.22 -5.18 15.92
N HIS A 3 -76.16 -4.41 15.64
CA HIS A 3 -74.78 -4.89 15.65
C HIS A 3 -74.37 -5.29 17.08
N PRO A 4 -73.51 -6.31 17.27
CA PRO A 4 -72.66 -6.41 18.44
C PRO A 4 -71.21 -6.10 18.06
N THR A 5 -70.75 -4.93 18.50
CA THR A 5 -69.34 -4.57 18.70
C THR A 5 -69.08 -4.60 20.20
N LEU A 6 -68.14 -5.43 20.66
CA LEU A 6 -67.49 -5.41 21.98
C LEU A 6 -66.10 -6.07 21.82
N PRO A 7 -65.11 -5.74 22.68
CA PRO A 7 -63.92 -5.01 22.24
C PRO A 7 -62.62 -5.73 22.63
N TYR A 8 -61.68 -5.85 21.68
CA TYR A 8 -60.27 -6.09 22.00
C TYR A 8 -59.58 -4.74 22.24
N LYS A 9 -59.81 -4.16 23.42
CA LYS A 9 -59.07 -2.99 23.95
C LYS A 9 -58.80 -3.24 25.44
N LEU A 10 -57.97 -4.23 25.74
CA LEU A 10 -57.42 -4.50 27.08
C LEU A 10 -56.35 -5.60 26.97
N LYS A 11 -55.25 -5.29 26.27
CA LYS A 11 -54.00 -6.08 26.35
C LYS A 11 -52.72 -5.27 26.14
N THR A 12 -52.82 -3.94 26.22
CA THR A 12 -51.68 -3.01 26.10
C THR A 12 -51.42 -2.22 27.39
N LEU A 13 -52.13 -2.54 28.48
CA LEU A 13 -52.04 -1.84 29.76
C LEU A 13 -51.57 -2.71 30.94
N GLU A 14 -51.31 -4.01 30.73
CA GLU A 14 -50.81 -4.91 31.79
C GLU A 14 -49.28 -5.16 31.77
N ALA A 15 -48.52 -4.47 30.89
CA ALA A 15 -47.05 -4.58 30.83
C ALA A 15 -46.30 -3.33 31.38
N LEU A 16 -47.02 -2.39 32.01
CA LEU A 16 -46.43 -1.20 32.63
C LEU A 16 -46.19 -1.33 34.15
N ASP A 17 -46.58 -2.45 34.78
CA ASP A 17 -46.61 -2.60 36.25
C ASP A 17 -45.36 -3.22 36.92
N SER A 18 -44.19 -3.24 36.26
CA SER A 18 -42.96 -3.77 36.91
C SER A 18 -41.68 -2.95 36.71
N PHE A 19 -41.75 -1.81 36.01
CA PHE A 19 -40.56 -0.98 35.79
C PHE A 19 -40.35 0.02 36.93
N SER A 20 -39.24 -0.11 37.66
CA SER A 20 -38.81 0.85 38.69
C SER A 20 -37.32 1.15 38.56
N CYS A 21 -36.96 2.43 38.64
CA CYS A 21 -35.57 2.90 38.71
C CYS A 21 -35.24 3.33 40.15
N SER A 22 -33.95 3.24 40.53
CA SER A 22 -33.48 3.81 41.80
C SER A 22 -33.67 5.33 41.82
N GLN A 23 -33.87 5.93 43.00
CA GLN A 23 -33.98 7.38 43.16
C GLN A 23 -32.75 8.12 42.58
N ALA A 24 -31.54 7.58 42.76
CA ALA A 24 -30.32 8.15 42.19
C ALA A 24 -30.33 8.20 40.65
N THR A 25 -30.77 7.12 39.99
CA THR A 25 -30.97 7.07 38.53
C THR A 25 -31.99 8.11 38.06
N MET A 26 -33.09 8.30 38.80
CA MET A 26 -34.09 9.32 38.49
C MET A 26 -33.51 10.73 38.60
N GLY A 27 -32.75 11.01 39.67
CA GLY A 27 -32.05 12.27 39.87
C GLY A 27 -31.00 12.56 38.79
N PHE A 28 -30.31 11.53 38.29
CA PHE A 28 -29.40 11.64 37.15
C PHE A 28 -30.14 12.05 35.88
N ILE A 29 -31.23 11.35 35.53
CA ILE A 29 -32.04 11.65 34.33
C ILE A 29 -32.62 13.07 34.41
N SER A 30 -33.15 13.49 35.57
CA SER A 30 -33.67 14.85 35.77
C SER A 30 -32.62 15.93 35.51
N LYS A 31 -31.37 15.73 35.96
CA LYS A 31 -30.30 16.72 35.86
C LYS A 31 -29.70 16.81 34.45
N HIS A 32 -29.44 15.67 33.81
CA HIS A 32 -28.71 15.62 32.54
C HIS A 32 -29.64 15.53 31.31
N TRP A 33 -30.96 15.32 31.52
CA TRP A 33 -31.98 15.24 30.46
C TRP A 33 -33.18 16.18 30.71
N PRO A 34 -32.96 17.49 30.86
CA PRO A 34 -34.01 18.44 31.26
C PRO A 34 -35.16 18.55 30.26
N ALA A 35 -34.95 18.19 28.99
CA ALA A 35 -35.97 18.21 27.94
C ALA A 35 -37.18 17.28 28.22
N PHE A 36 -37.03 16.32 29.13
CA PHE A 36 -38.07 15.36 29.52
C PHE A 36 -38.61 15.61 30.93
N SER A 37 -38.17 16.68 31.60
CA SER A 37 -38.70 17.11 32.89
C SER A 37 -39.75 18.20 32.69
N ALA A 38 -40.94 18.03 33.28
CA ALA A 38 -42.04 19.00 33.16
C ALA A 38 -41.80 20.29 33.99
N SER A 39 -40.84 20.28 34.92
CA SER A 39 -40.32 21.47 35.64
C SER A 39 -38.95 21.16 36.30
N VAL A 40 -38.18 22.18 36.66
CA VAL A 40 -36.85 22.03 37.29
C VAL A 40 -36.92 21.35 38.68
N ASP A 41 -38.08 21.35 39.33
CA ASP A 41 -38.29 20.90 40.72
C ASP A 41 -39.24 19.70 40.88
N SER A 42 -39.62 19.00 39.79
CA SER A 42 -40.48 17.80 39.90
C SER A 42 -39.72 16.49 39.61
N PRO A 43 -39.84 15.45 40.47
CA PRO A 43 -39.18 14.18 40.24
C PRO A 43 -39.75 13.50 38.98
N VAL A 44 -38.86 13.02 38.11
CA VAL A 44 -39.22 12.26 36.91
C VAL A 44 -40.06 11.04 37.32
N SER A 45 -41.10 10.71 36.55
CA SER A 45 -41.90 9.49 36.80
C SER A 45 -41.22 8.26 36.19
N ASN A 46 -41.48 7.06 36.72
CA ASN A 46 -40.97 5.82 36.12
C ASN A 46 -41.34 5.66 34.63
N SER A 47 -42.49 6.21 34.21
CA SER A 47 -42.89 6.25 32.80
C SER A 47 -41.98 7.16 31.95
N THR A 48 -41.61 8.33 32.46
CA THR A 48 -40.67 9.24 31.79
C THR A 48 -39.24 8.67 31.77
N ALA A 49 -38.80 8.04 32.86
CA ALA A 49 -37.50 7.36 32.89
C ALA A 49 -37.44 6.19 31.89
N LYS A 50 -38.53 5.43 31.73
CA LYS A 50 -38.61 4.36 30.71
C LYS A 50 -38.56 4.90 29.29
N LEU A 51 -39.09 6.10 29.04
CA LEU A 51 -38.99 6.76 27.75
C LEU A 51 -37.55 7.20 27.46
N VAL A 52 -36.86 7.81 28.43
CA VAL A 52 -35.46 8.25 28.28
C VAL A 52 -34.51 7.06 28.12
N LEU A 53 -34.75 5.98 28.87
CA LEU A 53 -33.92 4.77 28.83
C LEU A 53 -34.23 3.87 27.62
N GLY A 54 -35.33 4.09 26.91
CA GLY A 54 -35.81 3.25 25.81
C GLY A 54 -36.82 2.19 26.26
N ARG A 55 -37.81 1.90 25.41
CA ARG A 55 -38.97 1.03 25.76
C ARG A 55 -38.57 -0.40 26.11
N SER A 56 -37.50 -0.89 25.48
CA SER A 56 -36.96 -2.24 25.64
C SER A 56 -36.00 -2.38 26.83
N TYR A 57 -35.75 -1.32 27.59
CA TYR A 57 -34.84 -1.33 28.72
C TYR A 57 -35.36 -2.18 29.90
N PRO A 58 -34.52 -3.00 30.56
CA PRO A 58 -33.10 -3.28 30.29
C PRO A 58 -32.87 -4.55 29.44
N SER A 59 -33.93 -5.11 28.85
CA SER A 59 -33.89 -6.40 28.16
C SER A 59 -33.04 -6.37 26.88
N ASP A 60 -32.98 -5.23 26.22
CA ASP A 60 -32.11 -4.93 25.07
C ASP A 60 -30.62 -5.00 25.41
N ILE A 61 -30.21 -4.41 26.54
CA ILE A 61 -28.83 -4.49 27.05
C ILE A 61 -28.49 -5.93 27.43
N THR A 62 -29.39 -6.58 28.15
CA THR A 62 -29.19 -7.96 28.63
C THR A 62 -29.01 -8.92 27.45
N THR A 63 -29.86 -8.82 26.43
CA THR A 63 -29.83 -9.70 25.24
C THR A 63 -28.55 -9.51 24.43
N SER A 64 -28.01 -8.29 24.37
CA SER A 64 -26.77 -8.00 23.63
C SER A 64 -25.54 -8.48 24.40
N CYS A 65 -25.40 -8.12 25.67
CA CYS A 65 -24.17 -8.33 26.44
C CYS A 65 -24.02 -9.76 27.02
N ILE A 66 -25.05 -10.61 26.91
CA ILE A 66 -24.98 -12.02 27.37
C ILE A 66 -24.03 -12.87 26.51
N HIS A 67 -23.93 -12.56 25.21
CA HIS A 67 -23.10 -13.30 24.26
C HIS A 67 -21.94 -12.47 23.69
N ASP A 68 -22.08 -11.15 23.68
CA ASP A 68 -21.10 -10.27 23.07
C ASP A 68 -20.23 -9.53 24.11
N PRO A 69 -18.97 -9.24 23.76
CA PRO A 69 -18.09 -8.44 24.60
C PRO A 69 -18.56 -7.00 24.77
N TYR A 70 -18.30 -6.41 25.94
CA TYR A 70 -18.70 -5.04 26.27
C TYR A 70 -17.61 -4.23 26.99
N CYS A 71 -17.73 -2.91 26.91
CA CYS A 71 -16.98 -1.92 27.67
C CYS A 71 -17.82 -1.41 28.85
N LEU A 72 -17.25 -1.37 30.05
CA LEU A 72 -17.91 -0.83 31.23
C LEU A 72 -17.25 0.51 31.62
N TYR A 73 -18.07 1.55 31.79
CA TYR A 73 -17.64 2.88 32.21
C TYR A 73 -18.14 3.15 33.64
N LEU A 74 -17.25 3.66 34.48
CA LEU A 74 -17.55 4.12 35.83
C LEU A 74 -17.16 5.59 35.98
N TYR A 75 -18.16 6.48 35.96
CA TYR A 75 -17.95 7.90 36.23
C TYR A 75 -18.33 8.21 37.68
N ASN A 76 -17.32 8.47 38.50
CA ASN A 76 -17.45 8.86 39.90
C ASN A 76 -17.65 10.38 40.02
N GLY A 77 -18.43 10.79 41.02
CA GLY A 77 -18.59 12.21 41.38
C GLY A 77 -19.53 12.99 40.45
N VAL A 78 -20.43 12.31 39.74
CA VAL A 78 -21.38 12.96 38.83
C VAL A 78 -22.48 13.63 39.63
N GLU A 79 -22.75 14.90 39.34
CA GLU A 79 -23.84 15.65 39.96
C GLU A 79 -25.21 15.08 39.60
N LEU A 80 -26.07 14.93 40.61
CA LEU A 80 -27.48 14.55 40.52
C LEU A 80 -28.37 15.78 40.79
N LEU A 81 -29.69 15.62 40.63
CA LEU A 81 -30.67 16.59 41.11
C LEU A 81 -30.46 16.85 42.62
N GLU A 82 -30.70 18.08 43.09
CA GLU A 82 -30.54 18.51 44.50
C GLU A 82 -29.09 18.63 45.02
N GLY A 83 -28.07 18.52 44.15
CA GLY A 83 -26.66 18.75 44.54
C GLY A 83 -25.96 17.54 45.16
N GLU A 84 -26.61 16.37 45.16
CA GLU A 84 -25.97 15.11 45.51
C GLU A 84 -24.98 14.65 44.42
N THR A 85 -24.06 13.75 44.76
CA THR A 85 -23.16 13.11 43.79
C THR A 85 -23.35 11.60 43.77
N GLY A 86 -23.28 11.00 42.58
CA GLY A 86 -23.40 9.56 42.36
C GLY A 86 -22.25 9.01 41.53
N SER A 87 -22.15 7.68 41.50
CA SER A 87 -21.27 6.95 40.57
C SER A 87 -22.14 6.33 39.48
N VAL A 88 -21.93 6.76 38.24
CA VAL A 88 -22.73 6.36 37.08
C VAL A 88 -22.05 5.20 36.38
N ILE A 89 -22.79 4.10 36.20
CA ILE A 89 -22.34 2.89 35.51
C ILE A 89 -22.99 2.84 34.13
N LEU A 90 -22.16 2.89 33.08
CA LEU A 90 -22.60 2.76 31.69
C LEU A 90 -22.00 1.52 31.06
N ILE A 91 -22.69 0.99 30.06
CA ILE A 91 -22.22 -0.14 29.27
C ILE A 91 -22.20 0.23 27.78
N GLY A 92 -21.05 0.00 27.13
CA GLY A 92 -20.86 0.18 25.71
C GLY A 92 -20.66 -1.15 25.00
N TYR A 93 -21.30 -1.35 23.85
CA TYR A 93 -21.15 -2.57 23.05
C TYR A 93 -21.38 -2.27 21.57
N PHE A 94 -20.99 -3.19 20.69
CA PHE A 94 -21.29 -3.10 19.27
C PHE A 94 -22.58 -3.83 18.95
N ASP A 95 -23.61 -3.09 18.53
CA ASP A 95 -24.88 -3.67 18.11
C ASP A 95 -24.73 -4.24 16.69
N GLN A 96 -24.79 -5.56 16.56
CA GLN A 96 -24.61 -6.26 15.29
C GLN A 96 -25.83 -6.16 14.37
N ILE A 97 -27.01 -5.87 14.92
CA ILE A 97 -28.27 -5.73 14.18
C ILE A 97 -28.28 -4.37 13.50
N VAL A 98 -28.03 -3.32 14.27
CA VAL A 98 -28.00 -1.94 13.78
C VAL A 98 -26.68 -1.66 13.06
N GLY A 99 -25.58 -2.26 13.49
CA GLY A 99 -24.23 -2.03 12.99
C GLY A 99 -23.68 -0.68 13.43
N ARG A 100 -23.83 -0.36 14.72
CA ARG A 100 -23.27 0.84 15.34
C ARG A 100 -22.82 0.54 16.77
N ARG A 101 -21.91 1.34 17.29
CA ARG A 101 -21.54 1.30 18.71
C ARG A 101 -22.67 1.93 19.52
N GLN A 102 -23.03 1.28 20.61
CA GLN A 102 -24.09 1.69 21.52
C GLN A 102 -23.49 1.95 22.89
N VAL A 103 -23.94 3.00 23.58
CA VAL A 103 -23.63 3.26 24.99
C VAL A 103 -24.94 3.47 25.72
N ARG A 104 -25.14 2.77 26.84
CA ARG A 104 -26.39 2.77 27.60
C ARG A 104 -26.14 2.91 29.09
N LEU A 105 -27.01 3.63 29.78
CA LEU A 105 -27.04 3.69 31.25
C LEU A 105 -27.44 2.34 31.81
N LEU A 106 -26.68 1.82 32.77
CA LEU A 106 -26.99 0.57 33.45
C LEU A 106 -27.54 0.85 34.86
N ASP A 107 -26.85 1.66 35.65
CA ASP A 107 -27.32 2.06 36.98
C ASP A 107 -26.58 3.31 37.48
N VAL A 108 -27.14 3.96 38.50
CA VAL A 108 -26.48 5.02 39.26
C VAL A 108 -26.43 4.60 40.72
N ILE A 109 -25.23 4.43 41.25
CA ILE A 109 -25.00 3.96 42.63
C ILE A 109 -24.49 5.09 43.52
N GLN A 110 -24.94 5.10 44.77
CA GLN A 110 -24.46 6.00 45.82
C GLN A 110 -23.87 5.13 46.95
N PRO A 111 -22.61 4.67 46.82
CA PRO A 111 -21.99 3.81 47.83
C PRO A 111 -21.83 4.56 49.16
N THR A 112 -22.10 3.88 50.27
CA THR A 112 -21.97 4.43 51.63
C THR A 112 -20.53 4.79 51.98
N GLU A 113 -19.56 4.05 51.43
CA GLU A 113 -18.12 4.31 51.53
C GLU A 113 -17.49 4.32 50.14
N LYS A 114 -16.71 5.36 49.81
CA LYS A 114 -16.01 5.51 48.52
C LYS A 114 -14.69 4.74 48.50
N THR A 115 -14.72 3.45 48.83
CA THR A 115 -13.55 2.56 48.74
C THR A 115 -13.61 1.68 47.49
N SER A 116 -12.44 1.30 46.96
CA SER A 116 -12.32 0.41 45.79
C SER A 116 -13.06 -0.92 45.97
N ALA A 117 -13.05 -1.48 47.19
CA ALA A 117 -13.74 -2.73 47.52
C ALA A 117 -15.27 -2.61 47.51
N THR A 118 -15.81 -1.50 48.03
CA THR A 118 -17.25 -1.22 47.99
C THR A 118 -17.71 -0.99 46.55
N LEU A 119 -16.97 -0.19 45.77
CA LEU A 119 -17.25 0.04 44.35
C LEU A 119 -17.24 -1.26 43.54
N PHE A 120 -16.25 -2.12 43.76
CA PHE A 120 -16.18 -3.45 43.12
C PHE A 120 -17.40 -4.32 43.44
N THR A 121 -17.83 -4.33 44.71
CA THR A 121 -19.01 -5.08 45.16
C THR A 121 -20.27 -4.55 44.48
N CYS A 122 -20.46 -3.22 44.46
CA CYS A 122 -21.60 -2.61 43.78
C CYS A 122 -21.61 -2.92 42.27
N ILE A 123 -20.46 -2.88 41.58
CA ILE A 123 -20.38 -3.26 40.16
C ILE A 123 -20.84 -4.71 39.94
N LEU A 124 -20.38 -5.64 40.77
CA LEU A 124 -20.78 -7.05 40.67
C LEU A 124 -22.27 -7.26 40.96
N GLU A 125 -22.82 -6.55 41.93
CA GLU A 125 -24.25 -6.58 42.23
C GLU A 125 -25.08 -6.00 41.09
N THR A 126 -24.65 -4.89 40.48
CA THR A 126 -25.28 -4.31 39.29
C THR A 126 -25.24 -5.30 38.12
N LEU A 127 -24.08 -5.88 37.79
CA LEU A 127 -23.98 -6.87 36.70
C LEU A 127 -24.87 -8.09 36.96
N LYS A 128 -24.95 -8.58 38.20
CA LYS A 128 -25.86 -9.67 38.60
C LYS A 128 -27.33 -9.28 38.46
N LYS A 129 -27.70 -8.08 38.92
CA LYS A 129 -29.06 -7.51 38.83
C LYS A 129 -29.56 -7.49 37.38
N PHE A 130 -28.69 -7.13 36.44
CA PHE A 130 -29.00 -7.09 35.00
C PHE A 130 -28.65 -8.37 34.24
N LYS A 131 -28.23 -9.44 34.93
CA LYS A 131 -27.84 -10.74 34.32
C LYS A 131 -26.75 -10.62 33.24
N ILE A 132 -25.82 -9.68 33.40
CA ILE A 132 -24.72 -9.44 32.47
C ILE A 132 -23.48 -10.24 32.92
N PRO A 133 -22.91 -11.13 32.10
CA PRO A 133 -21.77 -11.95 32.49
C PRO A 133 -20.47 -11.15 32.56
N ALA A 134 -19.82 -11.11 33.74
CA ALA A 134 -18.50 -10.48 33.90
C ALA A 134 -17.40 -11.11 33.01
N ALA A 135 -17.57 -12.35 32.56
CA ALA A 135 -16.66 -13.03 31.64
C ALA A 135 -16.61 -12.38 30.23
N ASN A 136 -17.63 -11.60 29.85
CA ASN A 136 -17.68 -10.88 28.58
C ASN A 136 -17.14 -9.44 28.70
N LEU A 137 -16.73 -8.99 29.89
CA LEU A 137 -16.10 -7.69 30.08
C LEU A 137 -14.80 -7.63 29.27
N ALA A 138 -14.75 -6.79 28.23
CA ALA A 138 -13.59 -6.63 27.37
C ALA A 138 -12.76 -5.40 27.75
N VAL A 139 -13.42 -4.32 28.16
CA VAL A 139 -12.79 -3.03 28.43
C VAL A 139 -13.39 -2.41 29.69
N PHE A 140 -12.56 -1.80 30.53
CA PHE A 140 -13.01 -1.07 31.71
C PHE A 140 -12.38 0.32 31.76
N TYR A 141 -13.19 1.34 32.03
CA TYR A 141 -12.75 2.70 32.27
C TYR A 141 -13.34 3.26 33.56
N SER A 142 -12.55 4.04 34.29
CA SER A 142 -12.99 4.85 35.40
C SER A 142 -12.22 6.16 35.47
N ASN A 143 -12.90 7.24 35.83
CA ASN A 143 -12.29 8.54 36.13
C ASN A 143 -11.73 8.63 37.57
N ASP A 144 -11.68 7.52 38.31
CA ASP A 144 -11.04 7.46 39.63
C ASP A 144 -9.54 7.81 39.52
N PRO A 145 -9.01 8.75 40.34
CA PRO A 145 -7.59 9.06 40.36
C PRO A 145 -6.69 7.91 40.84
N ASP A 146 -7.20 6.94 41.63
CA ASP A 146 -6.42 5.77 42.09
C ASP A 146 -7.16 4.43 41.88
N PRO A 147 -7.24 3.94 40.64
CA PRO A 147 -8.03 2.75 40.29
C PRO A 147 -7.28 1.43 40.56
N ALA A 148 -6.08 1.44 41.18
CA ALA A 148 -5.17 0.29 41.17
C ALA A 148 -5.76 -0.99 41.82
N GLU A 149 -6.42 -0.84 42.97
CA GLU A 149 -7.05 -1.96 43.69
C GLU A 149 -8.28 -2.49 42.94
N LEU A 150 -9.06 -1.59 42.34
CA LEU A 150 -10.25 -1.92 41.54
C LEU A 150 -9.86 -2.67 40.25
N ILE A 151 -8.82 -2.22 39.56
CA ILE A 151 -8.23 -2.90 38.39
C ILE A 151 -7.80 -4.31 38.78
N SER A 152 -7.06 -4.46 39.88
CA SER A 152 -6.57 -5.77 40.34
C SER A 152 -7.73 -6.75 40.62
N SER A 153 -8.80 -6.24 41.23
CA SER A 153 -10.00 -7.04 41.54
C SER A 153 -10.77 -7.47 40.28
N LEU A 154 -10.94 -6.58 39.31
CA LEU A 154 -11.59 -6.89 38.01
C LEU A 154 -10.72 -7.78 37.13
N GLN A 155 -9.40 -7.61 37.16
CA GLN A 155 -8.45 -8.42 36.38
C GLN A 155 -8.43 -9.87 36.86
N ALA A 156 -8.66 -10.12 38.16
CA ALA A 156 -8.82 -11.47 38.70
C ALA A 156 -10.08 -12.18 38.18
N LEU A 157 -11.13 -11.44 37.81
CA LEU A 157 -12.35 -11.99 37.22
C LEU A 157 -12.19 -12.32 35.73
N ASN A 158 -11.55 -11.42 34.99
CA ASN A 158 -11.23 -11.62 33.58
C ASN A 158 -9.85 -11.03 33.24
N PRO A 159 -8.80 -11.87 33.18
CA PRO A 159 -7.43 -11.43 32.90
C PRO A 159 -7.25 -10.74 31.54
N ALA A 160 -8.16 -10.98 30.61
CA ALA A 160 -8.14 -10.43 29.25
C ALA A 160 -8.82 -9.05 29.13
N THR A 161 -9.22 -8.44 30.25
CA THR A 161 -9.83 -7.10 30.26
C THR A 161 -8.76 -6.03 30.01
N VAL A 162 -9.05 -5.12 29.07
CA VAL A 162 -8.21 -3.94 28.82
C VAL A 162 -8.66 -2.78 29.73
N PHE A 163 -7.76 -2.31 30.58
CA PHE A 163 -8.04 -1.22 31.53
C PHE A 163 -7.57 0.13 31.00
N LEU A 164 -8.48 1.10 30.91
CA LEU A 164 -8.21 2.44 30.38
C LEU A 164 -8.08 3.52 31.46
N CYS A 165 -8.21 3.16 32.75
CA CYS A 165 -8.24 4.11 33.87
C CYS A 165 -6.92 4.88 34.04
N SER A 166 -5.79 4.34 33.55
CA SER A 166 -4.49 5.03 33.55
C SER A 166 -4.41 6.22 32.60
N LEU A 167 -5.46 6.49 31.83
CA LEU A 167 -5.53 7.59 30.88
C LEU A 167 -6.17 8.87 31.44
N THR A 168 -6.91 8.79 32.55
CA THR A 168 -7.51 9.94 33.23
C THR A 168 -6.45 10.99 33.50
N ASP A 169 -6.56 12.25 33.04
CA ASP A 169 -5.51 13.29 33.19
C ASP A 169 -4.07 12.83 32.80
N LEU A 170 -3.94 12.09 31.69
CA LEU A 170 -2.64 11.64 31.21
C LEU A 170 -1.65 12.80 30.96
N PRO A 171 -2.01 13.89 30.24
CA PRO A 171 -1.08 14.98 29.97
C PRO A 171 -0.62 15.71 31.24
N GLY A 172 -1.53 15.93 32.20
CA GLY A 172 -1.23 16.57 33.48
C GLY A 172 -0.25 15.76 34.32
N ARG A 173 -0.52 14.46 34.52
CA ARG A 173 0.40 13.57 35.26
C ARG A 173 1.78 13.44 34.62
N VAL A 174 1.83 13.33 33.29
CA VAL A 174 3.10 13.20 32.55
C VAL A 174 3.91 14.49 32.67
N CYS A 175 3.26 15.65 32.56
CA CYS A 175 3.87 16.96 32.79
C CYS A 175 4.43 17.06 34.21
N HIS A 176 3.61 16.77 35.22
CA HIS A 176 4.01 16.78 36.63
C HIS A 176 5.24 15.89 36.89
N SER A 177 5.21 14.63 36.41
CA SER A 177 6.32 13.68 36.53
C SER A 177 7.60 14.19 35.87
N GLY A 178 7.47 14.81 34.69
CA GLY A 178 8.59 15.44 33.98
C GLY A 178 9.25 16.53 34.81
N ILE A 179 8.46 17.45 35.36
CA ILE A 179 8.97 18.58 36.16
C ILE A 179 9.57 18.11 37.48
N MET A 180 8.88 17.27 38.24
CA MET A 180 9.30 16.86 39.59
C MET A 180 10.59 16.05 39.63
N THR A 181 11.00 15.46 38.50
CA THR A 181 12.24 14.69 38.40
C THR A 181 13.44 15.51 37.95
N MET A 182 13.23 16.77 37.57
CA MET A 182 14.30 17.68 37.19
C MET A 182 15.10 18.10 38.43
N GLU A 183 16.41 18.15 38.28
CA GLU A 183 17.33 18.64 39.32
C GLU A 183 17.04 20.07 39.79
N LEU A 184 16.38 20.88 38.95
CA LEU A 184 16.02 22.27 39.24
C LEU A 184 14.52 22.48 39.56
N SER A 185 13.80 21.41 39.89
CA SER A 185 12.34 21.45 40.10
C SER A 185 11.93 22.45 41.18
N GLU A 186 12.63 22.47 42.32
CA GLU A 186 12.34 23.39 43.43
C GLU A 186 12.52 24.85 42.99
N GLN A 187 13.64 25.17 42.35
CA GLN A 187 13.96 26.53 41.87
C GLN A 187 12.97 27.03 40.81
N ILE A 188 12.48 26.13 39.93
CA ILE A 188 11.44 26.47 38.95
C ILE A 188 10.14 26.86 39.67
N GLN A 189 9.73 26.07 40.65
CA GLN A 189 8.49 26.31 41.40
C GLN A 189 8.60 27.56 42.27
N ASP A 190 9.72 27.76 42.95
CA ASP A 190 9.96 28.92 43.80
C ASP A 190 9.95 30.21 42.99
N LEU A 191 10.60 30.24 41.82
CA LEU A 191 10.57 31.40 40.94
C LEU A 191 9.14 31.74 40.50
N LEU A 192 8.37 30.74 40.06
CA LEU A 192 6.99 30.95 39.60
C LEU A 192 6.06 31.37 40.74
N LYS A 193 6.21 30.77 41.92
CA LYS A 193 5.45 31.11 43.12
C LYS A 193 5.76 32.54 43.58
N ASN A 194 7.04 32.92 43.61
CA ASN A 194 7.46 34.24 44.04
C ASN A 194 7.02 35.32 43.04
N ILE A 195 7.09 35.08 41.72
CA ILE A 195 6.52 35.99 40.72
C ILE A 195 5.01 36.15 40.91
N HIS A 196 4.27 35.06 41.17
CA HIS A 196 2.83 35.11 41.41
C HIS A 196 2.46 35.90 42.67
N GLN A 197 3.22 35.75 43.78
CA GLN A 197 3.01 36.55 44.99
C GLN A 197 3.17 38.06 44.74
N HIS A 198 4.07 38.44 43.83
CA HIS A 198 4.29 39.82 43.43
C HIS A 198 3.37 40.29 42.28
N PHE A 199 2.49 39.43 41.75
CA PHE A 199 1.68 39.70 40.56
C PHE A 199 0.86 40.98 40.69
N THR A 200 0.23 41.21 41.84
CA THR A 200 -0.58 42.42 42.14
C THR A 200 0.25 43.69 42.20
N SER A 201 1.57 43.61 42.39
CA SER A 201 2.50 44.74 42.45
C SER A 201 3.23 45.04 41.12
N LEU A 202 3.09 44.16 40.12
CA LEU A 202 3.72 44.33 38.81
C LEU A 202 3.21 45.58 38.05
N PRO A 203 4.04 46.19 37.18
CA PRO A 203 3.62 47.22 36.24
C PRO A 203 2.48 46.74 35.32
N ALA A 204 1.60 47.65 34.90
CA ALA A 204 0.44 47.31 34.06
C ALA A 204 0.82 46.56 32.77
N SER A 205 1.93 46.94 32.12
CA SER A 205 2.45 46.26 30.92
C SER A 205 2.86 44.81 31.17
N LEU A 206 3.49 44.51 32.32
CA LEU A 206 3.89 43.15 32.67
C LEU A 206 2.70 42.31 33.14
N LYS A 207 1.74 42.91 33.86
CA LYS A 207 0.50 42.22 34.28
C LYS A 207 -0.33 41.76 33.10
N GLU A 208 -0.53 42.60 32.09
CA GLU A 208 -1.30 42.26 30.90
C GLU A 208 -0.68 41.06 30.17
N GLN A 209 0.65 41.05 30.05
CA GLN A 209 1.37 39.96 29.41
C GLN A 209 1.36 38.67 30.26
N LEU A 210 1.34 38.76 31.60
CA LEU A 210 1.33 37.63 32.54
C LEU A 210 -0.06 37.25 33.09
N SER A 211 -1.15 37.68 32.45
CA SER A 211 -2.54 37.46 32.89
C SER A 211 -2.90 36.01 33.24
N SER A 212 -2.20 35.03 32.67
CA SER A 212 -2.35 33.60 33.01
C SER A 212 -1.95 33.24 34.45
N MET A 213 -1.30 34.14 35.19
CA MET A 213 -0.94 33.97 36.60
C MET A 213 -1.96 34.58 37.57
N GLU A 214 -3.08 35.12 37.10
CA GLU A 214 -4.07 35.81 37.94
C GLU A 214 -4.89 34.86 38.83
N ASP A 215 -4.95 33.57 38.51
CA ASP A 215 -5.77 32.58 39.22
C ASP A 215 -5.34 32.41 40.69
N SER A 216 -6.29 32.52 41.62
CA SER A 216 -6.11 32.28 43.05
C SER A 216 -5.59 30.87 43.41
N ASN A 217 -5.84 29.87 42.56
CA ASN A 217 -5.38 28.48 42.74
C ASN A 217 -4.12 28.15 41.91
N PHE A 218 -3.41 29.17 41.41
CA PHE A 218 -2.26 29.03 40.51
C PHE A 218 -1.24 27.96 40.95
N THR A 219 -0.85 27.97 42.23
CA THR A 219 0.19 27.06 42.75
C THR A 219 -0.24 25.58 42.78
N ALA A 220 -1.52 25.31 43.04
CA ALA A 220 -2.07 23.95 43.01
C ALA A 220 -2.24 23.42 41.58
N SER A 221 -2.53 24.32 40.63
CA SER A 221 -2.78 24.01 39.22
C SER A 221 -1.51 23.99 38.35
N LEU A 222 -0.40 24.53 38.86
CA LEU A 222 0.79 24.83 38.07
C LEU A 222 1.44 23.58 37.43
N THR A 223 1.44 22.47 38.14
CA THR A 223 2.11 21.24 37.69
C THR A 223 1.14 20.17 37.23
N SER A 224 -0.16 20.35 37.51
CA SER A 224 -1.25 19.49 37.02
C SER A 224 -1.79 19.93 35.66
N SER A 225 -1.58 21.18 35.24
CA SER A 225 -1.99 21.67 33.92
C SER A 225 -0.79 21.96 33.01
N CYS A 226 -0.57 21.11 32.00
CA CYS A 226 0.53 21.26 31.05
C CYS A 226 0.38 22.53 30.19
N SER A 227 -0.84 22.86 29.76
CA SER A 227 -1.13 24.06 28.97
C SER A 227 -0.88 25.37 29.75
N LEU A 228 -1.29 25.41 31.02
CA LEU A 228 -1.01 26.54 31.92
C LEU A 228 0.50 26.70 32.13
N LEU A 229 1.19 25.61 32.50
CA LEU A 229 2.63 25.62 32.75
C LEU A 229 3.41 26.11 31.54
N ARG A 230 3.13 25.57 30.35
CA ARG A 230 3.82 25.99 29.12
C ARG A 230 3.60 27.47 28.83
N THR A 231 2.35 27.95 28.97
CA THR A 231 2.01 29.36 28.71
C THR A 231 2.79 30.28 29.64
N VAL A 232 2.83 29.95 30.92
CA VAL A 232 3.56 30.66 31.95
C VAL A 232 5.07 30.64 31.70
N VAL A 233 5.65 29.46 31.50
CA VAL A 233 7.09 29.29 31.24
C VAL A 233 7.52 30.05 30.00
N TYR A 234 6.73 29.97 28.91
CA TYR A 234 7.01 30.68 27.66
C TYR A 234 6.99 32.21 27.87
N LYS A 235 5.96 32.74 28.55
CA LYS A 235 5.84 34.18 28.84
C LYS A 235 6.96 34.68 29.74
N VAL A 236 7.29 33.95 30.81
CA VAL A 236 8.42 34.27 31.70
C VAL A 236 9.75 34.23 30.96
N SER A 237 9.93 33.27 30.03
CA SER A 237 11.14 33.17 29.20
C SER A 237 11.32 34.39 28.29
N ILE A 238 10.24 34.89 27.69
CA ILE A 238 10.27 36.09 26.83
C ILE A 238 10.52 37.35 27.65
N LEU A 239 9.81 37.50 28.76
CA LEU A 239 9.88 38.68 29.64
C LEU A 239 11.07 38.65 30.60
N TRP A 240 11.97 37.68 30.48
CA TRP A 240 13.10 37.49 31.38
C TRP A 240 13.93 38.78 31.59
N PRO A 241 14.30 39.55 30.54
CA PRO A 241 15.06 40.79 30.72
C PRO A 241 14.27 41.86 31.49
N ASP A 242 12.99 41.99 31.21
CA ASP A 242 12.10 42.98 31.84
C ASP A 242 11.85 42.65 33.31
N LEU A 243 11.70 41.37 33.63
CA LEU A 243 11.58 40.87 35.01
C LEU A 243 12.86 41.12 35.80
N VAL A 244 14.04 40.83 35.21
CA VAL A 244 15.34 41.14 35.84
C VAL A 244 15.45 42.64 36.10
N GLN A 245 15.10 43.49 35.13
CA GLN A 245 15.16 44.94 35.29
C GLN A 245 14.22 45.44 36.39
N TYR A 246 12.99 44.92 36.43
CA TYR A 246 11.98 45.30 37.42
C TYR A 246 12.39 44.92 38.85
N PHE A 247 12.72 43.64 39.10
CA PHE A 247 13.05 43.19 40.44
C PHE A 247 14.36 43.81 40.98
N ASN A 248 15.33 44.10 40.10
CA ASN A 248 16.54 44.83 40.49
C ASN A 248 16.27 46.31 40.84
N SER A 249 15.09 46.87 40.49
CA SER A 249 14.70 48.25 40.80
C SER A 249 13.94 48.40 42.12
N LEU A 250 13.52 47.28 42.74
CA LEU A 250 12.78 47.27 43.99
C LEU A 250 13.71 47.32 45.20
N ASP A 251 13.21 47.85 46.32
CA ASP A 251 13.94 47.84 47.60
C ASP A 251 14.19 46.41 48.10
N ALA A 252 15.38 46.18 48.64
CA ALA A 252 15.92 44.86 48.95
C ALA A 252 15.27 44.22 50.20
N THR A 253 14.03 43.76 50.07
CA THR A 253 13.37 42.84 51.00
C THR A 253 13.87 41.40 50.80
N ASP A 254 13.72 40.53 51.80
CA ASP A 254 14.24 39.15 51.71
C ASP A 254 13.60 38.37 50.55
N ASN A 255 12.30 38.53 50.30
CA ASN A 255 11.61 37.91 49.14
C ASN A 255 12.11 38.46 47.79
N VAL A 256 12.40 39.77 47.69
CA VAL A 256 12.90 40.38 46.44
C VAL A 256 14.32 39.91 46.13
N LYS A 257 15.18 39.76 47.16
CA LYS A 257 16.53 39.22 47.00
C LYS A 257 16.51 37.78 46.50
N GLU A 258 15.58 36.97 46.97
CA GLU A 258 15.38 35.59 46.52
C GLU A 258 15.00 35.53 45.03
N VAL A 259 14.02 36.35 44.60
CA VAL A 259 13.63 36.45 43.18
C VAL A 259 14.79 36.93 42.30
N CYS A 260 15.54 37.94 42.75
CA CYS A 260 16.72 38.43 42.02
C CYS A 260 17.81 37.35 41.92
N GLY A 261 18.00 36.55 42.98
CA GLY A 261 18.93 35.42 42.96
C GLY A 261 18.56 34.38 41.90
N LEU A 262 17.29 33.99 41.85
CA LEU A 262 16.76 33.02 40.89
C LEU A 262 16.79 33.55 39.44
N LEU A 263 16.41 34.81 39.20
CA LEU A 263 16.42 35.40 37.85
C LEU A 263 17.83 35.62 37.27
N ASN A 264 18.84 35.73 38.13
CA ASN A 264 20.25 35.83 37.73
C ASN A 264 20.92 34.46 37.53
N ASP A 265 20.25 33.36 37.87
CA ASP A 265 20.73 31.99 37.61
C ASP A 265 20.62 31.65 36.11
N GLN A 266 21.78 31.49 35.46
CA GLN A 266 21.86 31.17 34.03
C GLN A 266 21.40 29.74 33.71
N CYS A 267 21.56 28.80 34.65
CA CYS A 267 21.08 27.42 34.52
C CYS A 267 19.55 27.39 34.57
N LEU A 268 18.95 28.18 35.46
CA LEU A 268 17.50 28.30 35.56
C LEU A 268 16.92 28.93 34.29
N LYS A 269 17.54 29.99 33.75
CA LYS A 269 17.14 30.59 32.46
C LYS A 269 17.19 29.58 31.30
N LEU A 270 18.28 28.80 31.20
CA LEU A 270 18.41 27.72 30.22
C LEU A 270 17.27 26.70 30.35
N THR A 271 16.91 26.37 31.59
CA THR A 271 15.84 25.41 31.91
C THR A 271 14.47 25.91 31.49
N PHE A 272 14.17 27.20 31.69
CA PHE A 272 12.92 27.81 31.21
C PHE A 272 12.82 27.81 29.67
N LEU A 273 13.92 28.14 28.98
CA LEU A 273 13.98 28.05 27.51
C LEU A 273 13.77 26.61 27.02
N PHE A 274 14.39 25.63 27.69
CA PHE A 274 14.19 24.21 27.41
C PHE A 274 12.74 23.77 27.61
N LEU A 275 12.14 24.09 28.75
CA LEU A 275 10.76 23.73 29.07
C LEU A 275 9.75 24.34 28.10
N SER A 276 10.01 25.57 27.61
CA SER A 276 9.17 26.20 26.58
C SER A 276 9.10 25.39 25.27
N HIS A 277 10.19 24.68 24.95
CA HIS A 277 10.28 23.77 23.82
C HIS A 277 9.74 22.37 24.16
N ALA A 278 10.20 21.79 25.27
CA ALA A 278 9.94 20.41 25.64
C ALA A 278 8.48 20.15 26.05
N LEU A 279 7.76 21.15 26.56
CA LEU A 279 6.33 21.01 26.92
C LEU A 279 5.39 21.12 25.70
N LYS A 280 5.85 21.68 24.57
CA LYS A 280 4.98 21.92 23.41
C LYS A 280 4.28 20.66 22.89
N PRO A 281 4.97 19.53 22.65
CA PRO A 281 4.31 18.32 22.16
C PRO A 281 3.32 17.72 23.16
N LEU A 282 3.54 17.88 24.48
CA LEU A 282 2.57 17.44 25.50
C LEU A 282 1.29 18.28 25.49
N CYS A 283 1.41 19.59 25.27
CA CYS A 283 0.23 20.44 25.11
C CYS A 283 -0.57 20.10 23.86
N GLU A 284 0.09 19.75 22.74
CA GLU A 284 -0.61 19.32 21.52
C GLU A 284 -1.42 18.02 21.75
N LEU A 285 -0.90 17.10 22.58
CA LEU A 285 -1.66 15.93 23.03
C LEU A 285 -2.84 16.33 23.93
N GLN A 286 -2.63 17.25 24.88
CA GLN A 286 -3.70 17.74 25.75
C GLN A 286 -4.82 18.39 24.93
N GLU A 287 -4.49 19.25 23.96
CA GLU A 287 -5.49 19.87 23.08
C GLU A 287 -6.28 18.82 22.27
N SER A 288 -5.63 17.73 21.86
CA SER A 288 -6.30 16.64 21.14
C SER A 288 -7.24 15.84 22.05
N TRP A 289 -6.87 15.70 23.34
CA TRP A 289 -7.73 15.15 24.38
C TRP A 289 -8.96 16.03 24.63
N ASP A 290 -8.75 17.35 24.73
CA ASP A 290 -9.81 18.34 25.00
C ASP A 290 -10.78 18.51 23.81
N ARG A 291 -10.31 18.28 22.58
CA ARG A 291 -11.12 18.30 21.34
C ARG A 291 -11.97 17.04 21.11
N ASP A 292 -11.93 16.07 22.02
CA ASP A 292 -12.68 14.82 21.93
C ASP A 292 -12.39 14.01 20.64
N GLU A 293 -11.11 13.94 20.25
CA GLU A 293 -10.70 13.13 19.10
C GLU A 293 -10.81 11.62 19.39
N ASP A 294 -10.91 10.80 18.33
CA ASP A 294 -10.99 9.33 18.44
C ASP A 294 -9.87 8.80 19.35
N LEU A 295 -10.26 8.06 20.40
CA LEU A 295 -9.35 7.53 21.42
C LEU A 295 -8.20 6.72 20.81
N ARG A 296 -8.42 6.02 19.69
CA ARG A 296 -7.36 5.27 19.00
C ARG A 296 -6.30 6.20 18.45
N LYS A 297 -6.70 7.35 17.91
CA LYS A 297 -5.78 8.38 17.43
C LYS A 297 -5.01 9.00 18.59
N VAL A 298 -5.70 9.35 19.67
CA VAL A 298 -5.05 9.89 20.88
C VAL A 298 -4.00 8.94 21.45
N LEU A 299 -4.28 7.63 21.49
CA LEU A 299 -3.32 6.61 21.91
C LEU A 299 -2.13 6.47 20.95
N GLN A 300 -2.35 6.61 19.63
CA GLN A 300 -1.28 6.62 18.63
C GLN A 300 -0.39 7.87 18.76
N ASP A 301 -1.00 9.05 18.96
CA ASP A 301 -0.28 10.31 19.15
C ASP A 301 0.57 10.26 20.43
N ALA A 302 0.03 9.70 21.52
CA ALA A 302 0.78 9.45 22.75
C ALA A 302 2.00 8.52 22.52
N PHE A 303 1.87 7.48 21.69
CA PHE A 303 3.02 6.65 21.30
C PHE A 303 4.05 7.40 20.44
N GLY A 304 3.58 8.23 19.50
CA GLY A 304 4.43 9.11 18.72
C GLY A 304 5.28 10.03 19.61
N LEU A 305 4.69 10.53 20.71
CA LEU A 305 5.41 11.31 21.71
C LEU A 305 6.46 10.50 22.46
N VAL A 306 6.21 9.23 22.79
CA VAL A 306 7.25 8.35 23.37
C VAL A 306 8.46 8.27 22.44
N GLN A 307 8.23 8.06 21.14
CA GLN A 307 9.33 8.00 20.16
C GLN A 307 10.07 9.34 20.05
N LEU A 308 9.32 10.45 20.01
CA LEU A 308 9.88 11.81 19.97
C LEU A 308 10.78 12.07 21.17
N TYR A 309 10.28 11.86 22.40
CA TYR A 309 11.05 12.09 23.62
C TYR A 309 12.19 11.09 23.78
N ALA A 310 11.97 9.79 23.54
CA ALA A 310 13.03 8.78 23.60
C ALA A 310 14.19 9.11 22.65
N SER A 311 13.90 9.52 21.41
CA SER A 311 14.93 9.91 20.43
C SER A 311 15.69 11.19 20.78
N SER A 312 15.24 11.91 21.82
CA SER A 312 15.86 13.16 22.27
C SER A 312 16.98 12.93 23.28
N TYR A 313 17.05 11.73 23.91
CA TYR A 313 18.06 11.41 24.92
C TYR A 313 18.66 9.98 24.84
N LEU A 314 18.11 9.07 24.03
CA LEU A 314 18.62 7.70 23.86
C LEU A 314 19.30 7.49 22.50
N GLN A 315 20.34 6.66 22.49
CA GLN A 315 20.92 6.15 21.24
C GLN A 315 19.92 5.25 20.49
N PRO A 316 19.99 5.14 19.14
CA PRO A 316 19.02 4.38 18.34
C PRO A 316 18.81 2.93 18.82
N LYS A 317 19.89 2.22 19.18
CA LYS A 317 19.81 0.84 19.69
C LYS A 317 19.13 0.72 21.05
N ALA A 318 19.32 1.71 21.94
CA ALA A 318 18.66 1.76 23.24
C ALA A 318 17.17 2.13 23.09
N MET A 319 16.84 2.99 22.11
CA MET A 319 15.48 3.37 21.75
C MET A 319 14.66 2.16 21.26
N GLU A 320 15.19 1.35 20.35
CA GLU A 320 14.53 0.12 19.89
C GLU A 320 14.22 -0.84 21.04
N GLN A 321 15.16 -0.99 21.98
CA GLN A 321 14.96 -1.83 23.17
C GLN A 321 13.93 -1.23 24.16
N PHE A 322 13.91 0.10 24.30
CA PHE A 322 12.96 0.81 25.15
C PHE A 322 11.52 0.67 24.63
N LEU A 323 11.31 0.81 23.31
CA LEU A 323 9.99 0.65 22.69
C LEU A 323 9.50 -0.81 22.69
N GLY A 324 10.41 -1.79 22.72
CA GLY A 324 10.09 -3.22 22.73
C GLY A 324 9.76 -3.83 24.10
N ARG A 325 10.06 -3.15 25.22
CA ARG A 325 9.87 -3.70 26.58
C ARG A 325 8.76 -2.99 27.34
N ARG A 326 7.60 -3.64 27.48
CA ARG A 326 6.58 -3.24 28.45
C ARG A 326 7.03 -3.65 29.87
N ASN A 327 7.02 -2.69 30.80
CA ASN A 327 7.16 -2.92 32.25
C ASN A 327 8.51 -3.34 32.83
N VAL A 328 9.64 -2.96 32.23
CA VAL A 328 10.94 -3.14 32.91
C VAL A 328 11.41 -1.80 33.48
N GLN A 329 11.35 -1.67 34.81
CA GLN A 329 12.16 -0.70 35.56
C GLN A 329 13.59 -0.77 35.02
N PRO A 330 14.24 0.35 34.67
CA PRO A 330 15.56 0.34 34.07
C PRO A 330 16.60 -0.19 35.06
N LYS A 331 16.76 -1.51 35.11
CA LYS A 331 17.84 -2.20 35.80
C LYS A 331 18.72 -2.85 34.74
N GLY A 332 19.83 -2.17 34.43
CA GLY A 332 20.87 -2.67 33.51
C GLY A 332 21.45 -1.61 32.57
N ASP A 333 22.67 -1.88 32.13
CA ASP A 333 23.59 -1.04 31.33
C ASP A 333 23.17 -0.81 29.86
N TRP A 334 21.88 -1.00 29.55
CA TRP A 334 21.34 -0.96 28.18
C TRP A 334 20.76 0.40 27.78
N MET A 335 20.50 1.30 28.74
CA MET A 335 20.07 2.68 28.48
C MET A 335 21.26 3.59 28.16
N LYS A 336 21.87 3.39 26.99
CA LYS A 336 22.93 4.28 26.51
C LYS A 336 22.32 5.61 26.05
N HIS A 337 22.65 6.67 26.77
CA HIS A 337 22.25 8.03 26.45
C HIS A 337 23.03 8.58 25.24
N LEU A 338 22.42 9.56 24.56
CA LEU A 338 23.13 10.34 23.55
C LEU A 338 24.30 11.10 24.20
N PRO A 339 25.41 11.32 23.47
CA PRO A 339 26.43 12.30 23.86
C PRO A 339 25.78 13.66 24.15
N ARG A 340 26.40 14.43 25.04
CA ARG A 340 25.90 15.74 25.49
C ARG A 340 25.52 16.64 24.31
N GLU A 341 26.36 16.69 23.29
CA GLU A 341 26.22 17.56 22.12
C GLU A 341 25.08 17.14 21.18
N GLU A 342 24.58 15.91 21.32
CA GLU A 342 23.54 15.32 20.48
C GLU A 342 22.15 15.32 21.15
N VAL A 343 22.07 15.67 22.44
CA VAL A 343 20.78 15.79 23.15
C VAL A 343 19.96 16.91 22.50
N LYS A 344 18.71 16.61 22.14
CA LYS A 344 17.83 17.58 21.48
C LYS A 344 17.27 18.55 22.52
N LEU A 345 17.71 19.81 22.49
CA LEU A 345 17.32 20.83 23.50
C LEU A 345 16.42 21.95 22.94
N GLY A 346 16.26 22.02 21.62
CA GLY A 346 15.52 23.07 20.93
C GLY A 346 16.39 24.25 20.48
N VAL A 347 15.87 25.02 19.52
CA VAL A 347 16.61 26.08 18.82
C VAL A 347 16.98 27.24 19.76
N GLN A 348 16.07 27.64 20.64
CA GLN A 348 16.29 28.77 21.56
C GLN A 348 17.42 28.48 22.57
N VAL A 349 17.49 27.25 23.08
CA VAL A 349 18.57 26.82 23.98
C VAL A 349 19.90 26.80 23.23
N THR A 350 19.92 26.25 22.01
CA THR A 350 21.13 26.17 21.18
C THR A 350 21.70 27.56 20.89
N GLU A 351 20.84 28.52 20.53
CA GLU A 351 21.27 29.90 20.27
C GLU A 351 21.78 30.60 21.54
N TYR A 352 21.11 30.39 22.68
CA TYR A 352 21.57 30.94 23.96
C TYR A 352 22.94 30.37 24.39
N LEU A 353 23.16 29.07 24.21
CA LEU A 353 24.44 28.41 24.46
C LEU A 353 25.54 28.91 23.53
N ARG A 354 25.24 29.14 22.24
CA ARG A 354 26.17 29.72 21.27
C ARG A 354 26.62 31.14 21.66
N GLN A 355 25.72 31.92 22.26
CA GLN A 355 26.01 33.29 22.68
C GLN A 355 26.77 33.38 24.02
N ASN A 356 26.69 32.36 24.89
CA ASN A 356 27.17 32.42 26.28
C ASN A 356 28.19 31.32 26.65
N THR A 357 28.78 30.64 25.66
CA THR A 357 29.56 29.39 25.84
C THR A 357 30.75 29.52 26.80
N ALA A 358 31.37 30.70 26.89
CA ALA A 358 32.54 30.94 27.74
C ALA A 358 32.24 31.16 29.25
N LYS A 359 30.96 31.31 29.64
CA LYS A 359 30.55 31.64 31.03
C LYS A 359 29.88 30.47 31.78
N LEU A 360 29.66 29.33 31.12
CA LEU A 360 28.66 28.33 31.52
C LEU A 360 29.21 26.92 31.84
N THR A 361 30.51 26.73 32.01
CA THR A 361 31.12 25.38 32.09
C THR A 361 30.54 24.48 33.20
N ASP A 362 30.42 24.95 34.45
CA ASP A 362 29.89 24.15 35.56
C ASP A 362 28.35 24.06 35.59
N PRO A 363 27.57 25.13 35.34
CA PRO A 363 26.11 25.07 35.26
C PRO A 363 25.56 24.16 34.15
N LEU A 364 26.33 23.97 33.08
CA LEU A 364 25.85 23.29 31.90
C LEU A 364 25.70 21.77 32.12
N ASP A 365 26.55 21.14 32.94
CA ASP A 365 26.41 19.69 33.26
C ASP A 365 25.12 19.42 34.05
N LEU A 366 24.80 20.29 35.02
CA LEU A 366 23.56 20.23 35.78
C LEU A 366 22.32 20.38 34.88
N PHE A 367 22.36 21.33 33.95
CA PHE A 367 21.30 21.53 32.96
C PHE A 367 21.06 20.30 32.07
N TYR A 368 22.11 19.72 31.48
CA TYR A 368 21.96 18.54 30.62
C TYR A 368 21.40 17.35 31.39
N LYS A 369 21.86 17.15 32.63
CA LYS A 369 21.32 16.12 33.52
C LYS A 369 19.81 16.33 33.76
N SER A 370 19.41 17.58 34.02
CA SER A 370 18.02 17.99 34.19
C SER A 370 17.14 17.78 32.96
N ALA A 371 17.64 18.13 31.77
CA ALA A 371 16.93 17.88 30.51
C ALA A 371 16.73 16.38 30.23
N VAL A 372 17.75 15.56 30.50
CA VAL A 372 17.65 14.10 30.35
C VAL A 372 16.69 13.49 31.39
N SER A 373 16.72 13.96 32.64
CA SER A 373 15.77 13.55 33.69
C SER A 373 14.32 13.82 33.27
N PHE A 374 14.04 15.01 32.73
CA PHE A 374 12.73 15.37 32.20
C PHE A 374 12.29 14.40 31.08
N TYR A 375 13.11 14.24 30.02
CA TYR A 375 12.74 13.39 28.89
C TYR A 375 12.56 11.93 29.28
N LYS A 376 13.40 11.42 30.20
CA LYS A 376 13.28 10.08 30.74
C LYS A 376 11.96 9.93 31.49
N ALA A 377 11.66 10.81 32.44
CA ALA A 377 10.44 10.73 33.24
C ALA A 377 9.17 10.82 32.38
N VAL A 378 9.12 11.75 31.41
CA VAL A 378 8.01 11.90 30.47
C VAL A 378 7.82 10.63 29.64
N SER A 379 8.88 10.12 29.01
CA SER A 379 8.80 8.92 28.16
C SER A 379 8.32 7.70 28.95
N PHE A 380 8.85 7.48 30.15
CA PHE A 380 8.45 6.38 31.01
C PHE A 380 7.03 6.52 31.53
N SER A 381 6.62 7.74 31.92
CA SER A 381 5.28 8.02 32.42
C SER A 381 4.23 7.75 31.36
N ILE A 382 4.49 8.12 30.09
CA ILE A 382 3.58 7.82 28.98
C ILE A 382 3.50 6.30 28.76
N VAL A 383 4.64 5.60 28.62
CA VAL A 383 4.66 4.14 28.39
C VAL A 383 3.94 3.38 29.51
N LYS A 384 4.11 3.78 30.76
CA LYS A 384 3.45 3.18 31.93
C LYS A 384 1.93 3.35 31.89
N SER A 385 1.44 4.46 31.34
CA SER A 385 0.02 4.77 31.29
C SER A 385 -0.71 4.17 30.10
N LEU A 386 0.00 3.69 29.08
CA LEU A 386 -0.61 3.18 27.84
C LEU A 386 -1.08 1.72 27.98
N PRO A 387 -2.38 1.44 27.73
CA PRO A 387 -2.99 0.13 27.96
C PRO A 387 -2.59 -0.90 26.89
N LEU A 388 -2.35 -0.45 25.65
CA LEU A 388 -1.99 -1.28 24.49
C LEU A 388 -0.61 -0.89 23.93
N SER A 389 0.11 -1.81 23.29
CA SER A 389 1.40 -1.49 22.66
C SER A 389 1.18 -0.81 21.31
N ASP A 390 2.20 -0.12 20.81
CA ASP A 390 2.18 0.55 19.50
C ASP A 390 1.87 -0.42 18.35
N SER A 391 2.49 -1.61 18.40
CA SER A 391 2.24 -2.70 17.45
C SER A 391 0.79 -3.16 17.49
N VAL A 392 0.22 -3.32 18.68
CA VAL A 392 -1.18 -3.72 18.88
C VAL A 392 -2.12 -2.65 18.34
N LEU A 393 -1.94 -1.37 18.70
CA LEU A 393 -2.79 -0.26 18.24
C LEU A 393 -2.78 -0.10 16.72
N ARG A 394 -1.61 -0.21 16.08
CA ARG A 394 -1.52 -0.21 14.62
C ARG A 394 -2.24 -1.40 14.00
N THR A 395 -2.10 -2.58 14.61
CA THR A 395 -2.79 -3.79 14.13
C THR A 395 -4.30 -3.64 14.27
N VAL A 396 -4.81 -3.08 15.38
CA VAL A 396 -6.24 -2.79 15.57
C VAL A 396 -6.77 -1.84 14.48
N ALA A 397 -6.04 -0.77 14.17
CA ALA A 397 -6.44 0.16 13.12
C ALA A 397 -6.47 -0.49 11.72
N LEU A 398 -5.48 -1.33 11.42
CA LEU A 398 -5.40 -2.05 10.15
C LEU A 398 -6.47 -3.14 10.04
N ILE A 399 -6.66 -3.95 11.09
CA ILE A 399 -7.58 -5.09 11.04
C ILE A 399 -9.03 -4.62 10.94
N LEU A 400 -9.39 -3.53 11.63
CA LEU A 400 -10.74 -2.99 11.57
C LEU A 400 -11.05 -2.26 10.26
N SER A 401 -10.03 -1.96 9.43
CA SER A 401 -10.20 -1.30 8.15
C SER A 401 -10.33 -2.30 7.00
N ALA A 402 -11.29 -2.06 6.10
CA ALA A 402 -11.49 -2.88 4.89
C ALA A 402 -10.24 -2.96 4.00
N GLU A 403 -9.47 -1.85 3.92
CA GLU A 403 -8.23 -1.78 3.13
C GLU A 403 -7.01 -2.34 3.87
N GLY A 404 -7.07 -2.34 5.21
CA GLY A 404 -5.97 -2.80 6.06
C GLY A 404 -5.88 -4.32 6.17
N LYS A 405 -6.97 -5.03 5.82
CA LYS A 405 -7.09 -6.50 5.77
C LYS A 405 -5.87 -7.22 5.15
N LEU A 406 -5.32 -6.72 4.04
CA LEU A 406 -4.17 -7.34 3.35
C LEU A 406 -2.81 -6.99 3.97
N LYS A 407 -2.77 -6.02 4.89
CA LYS A 407 -1.53 -5.54 5.54
C LYS A 407 -1.29 -6.19 6.91
N VAL A 408 -2.29 -6.90 7.45
CA VAL A 408 -2.21 -7.58 8.75
C VAL A 408 -1.65 -8.99 8.57
N THR A 409 -0.67 -9.36 9.40
CA THR A 409 -0.07 -10.70 9.41
C THR A 409 -0.77 -11.60 10.44
N GLY A 410 -0.74 -12.92 10.24
CA GLY A 410 -1.27 -13.89 11.22
C GLY A 410 -0.65 -13.72 12.61
N LYS A 411 0.66 -13.48 12.69
CA LYS A 411 1.36 -13.19 13.96
C LYS A 411 0.79 -11.97 14.66
N SER A 412 0.52 -10.89 13.93
CA SER A 412 -0.09 -9.68 14.50
C SER A 412 -1.49 -9.97 15.06
N VAL A 413 -2.26 -10.87 14.44
CA VAL A 413 -3.58 -11.29 14.96
C VAL A 413 -3.45 -12.16 16.21
N VAL A 414 -2.44 -13.03 16.29
CA VAL A 414 -2.12 -13.79 17.50
C VAL A 414 -1.69 -12.87 18.64
N ASP A 415 -0.88 -11.86 18.36
CA ASP A 415 -0.50 -10.83 19.35
C ASP A 415 -1.76 -10.10 19.88
N LEU A 416 -2.72 -9.77 18.99
CA LEU A 416 -4.03 -9.25 19.40
C LEU A 416 -4.83 -10.26 20.24
N GLY A 417 -4.87 -11.52 19.80
CA GLY A 417 -5.54 -12.60 20.51
C GLY A 417 -5.01 -12.77 21.94
N THR A 418 -3.70 -12.66 22.12
CA THR A 418 -3.05 -12.73 23.44
C THR A 418 -3.51 -11.60 24.36
N VAL A 419 -3.61 -10.37 23.84
CA VAL A 419 -4.02 -9.20 24.63
C VAL A 419 -5.51 -9.25 24.98
N PHE A 420 -6.35 -9.68 24.03
CA PHE A 420 -7.81 -9.68 24.19
C PHE A 420 -8.35 -11.06 24.62
N GLY A 421 -7.52 -12.03 24.96
CA GLY A 421 -7.92 -13.36 25.44
C GLY A 421 -8.74 -14.16 24.42
N ALA A 422 -8.23 -14.29 23.20
CA ALA A 422 -8.65 -15.29 22.22
C ALA A 422 -7.72 -16.50 22.35
N ASN A 423 -8.25 -17.61 22.88
CA ASN A 423 -7.48 -18.82 23.13
C ASN A 423 -7.53 -19.72 21.88
N ASP A 424 -6.35 -20.17 21.43
CA ASP A 424 -6.06 -20.98 20.23
C ASP A 424 -5.48 -20.17 19.05
N ASP A 425 -4.16 -19.97 19.09
CA ASP A 425 -3.39 -19.21 18.09
C ASP A 425 -3.52 -19.78 16.67
N ASN A 426 -3.61 -21.11 16.56
CA ASN A 426 -3.69 -21.78 15.26
C ASN A 426 -5.07 -21.56 14.63
N LEU A 427 -6.13 -21.82 15.40
CA LEU A 427 -7.49 -21.60 14.94
C LEU A 427 -7.74 -20.11 14.64
N LEU A 428 -7.14 -19.20 15.42
CA LEU A 428 -7.32 -17.75 15.23
C LEU A 428 -6.65 -17.29 13.96
N THR A 429 -5.46 -17.83 13.69
CA THR A 429 -4.73 -17.58 12.44
C THR A 429 -5.51 -18.13 11.26
N ASP A 430 -6.02 -19.36 11.33
CA ASP A 430 -6.78 -19.98 10.24
C ASP A 430 -8.07 -19.21 9.91
N GLU A 431 -8.88 -18.88 10.92
CA GLU A 431 -10.10 -18.08 10.74
C GLU A 431 -9.80 -16.68 10.19
N PHE A 432 -8.70 -16.05 10.64
CA PHE A 432 -8.26 -14.77 10.08
C PHE A 432 -7.85 -14.91 8.61
N LEU A 433 -7.12 -15.95 8.22
CA LEU A 433 -6.71 -16.16 6.82
C LEU A 433 -7.92 -16.45 5.93
N GLU A 434 -8.92 -17.21 6.41
CA GLU A 434 -10.19 -17.40 5.71
C GLU A 434 -10.89 -16.06 5.47
N TYR A 435 -10.97 -15.21 6.49
CA TYR A 435 -11.45 -13.84 6.33
C TYR A 435 -10.58 -13.09 5.31
N GLN A 436 -9.25 -13.08 5.48
CA GLN A 436 -8.28 -12.32 4.67
C GLN A 436 -8.40 -12.59 3.16
N PHE A 437 -8.68 -13.85 2.79
CA PHE A 437 -8.71 -14.30 1.39
C PHE A 437 -10.11 -14.59 0.83
N ALA A 438 -11.19 -14.31 1.58
CA ALA A 438 -12.54 -14.41 1.05
C ALA A 438 -12.75 -13.40 -0.12
N GLU A 439 -12.94 -13.92 -1.35
CA GLU A 439 -13.30 -13.14 -2.54
C GLU A 439 -14.76 -12.69 -2.44
N ARG A 440 -14.99 -11.40 -2.18
CA ARG A 440 -16.34 -10.83 -2.03
C ARG A 440 -16.45 -9.57 -2.88
N GLU A 441 -17.64 -9.34 -3.45
CA GLU A 441 -17.96 -8.10 -4.16
C GLU A 441 -17.63 -6.91 -3.25
N ASN A 442 -17.01 -5.86 -3.80
CA ASN A 442 -16.61 -4.69 -3.03
C ASN A 442 -17.81 -4.12 -2.25
N CYS A 443 -17.92 -4.43 -0.96
CA CYS A 443 -18.82 -3.74 -0.05
C CYS A 443 -18.38 -2.27 -0.02
N THR A 444 -19.20 -1.40 -0.61
CA THR A 444 -19.04 0.07 -0.56
C THR A 444 -19.40 0.61 0.82
N ALA A 445 -18.92 -0.04 1.89
CA ALA A 445 -19.20 0.38 3.26
C ALA A 445 -18.52 1.73 3.51
N GLN A 446 -19.31 2.74 3.88
CA GLN A 446 -18.82 4.11 4.12
C GLN A 446 -18.11 4.27 5.48
N THR A 447 -18.37 3.35 6.42
CA THR A 447 -17.81 3.37 7.79
C THR A 447 -17.34 1.99 8.23
N VAL A 448 -16.46 1.96 9.24
CA VAL A 448 -15.92 0.73 9.86
C VAL A 448 -17.05 -0.14 10.42
N GLU A 449 -18.05 0.49 11.03
CA GLU A 449 -19.19 -0.14 11.66
C GLU A 449 -20.10 -0.84 10.62
N GLN A 450 -20.38 -0.18 9.49
CA GLN A 450 -21.14 -0.76 8.38
C GLN A 450 -20.42 -1.94 7.74
N TYR A 451 -19.09 -1.84 7.62
CA TYR A 451 -18.26 -2.92 7.11
C TYR A 451 -18.34 -4.15 8.01
N TRP A 452 -18.10 -3.98 9.31
CA TRP A 452 -18.12 -5.09 10.25
C TRP A 452 -19.52 -5.65 10.50
N LYS A 453 -20.58 -4.84 10.38
CA LYS A 453 -21.96 -5.35 10.37
C LYS A 453 -22.15 -6.43 9.30
N ALA A 454 -21.67 -6.21 8.08
CA ALA A 454 -21.79 -7.16 6.99
C ALA A 454 -20.91 -8.40 7.21
N GLU A 455 -19.68 -8.21 7.65
CA GLU A 455 -18.72 -9.30 7.87
C GLU A 455 -19.08 -10.20 9.06
N LEU A 456 -19.52 -9.64 10.19
CA LEU A 456 -19.88 -10.42 11.37
C LEU A 456 -21.13 -11.29 11.13
N ARG A 457 -22.04 -10.89 10.23
CA ARG A 457 -23.25 -11.66 9.87
C ARG A 457 -22.95 -12.99 9.18
N ILE A 458 -21.83 -13.06 8.47
CA ILE A 458 -21.44 -14.26 7.70
C ILE A 458 -20.44 -15.12 8.46
N MET A 459 -19.92 -14.64 9.59
CA MET A 459 -19.03 -15.40 10.46
C MET A 459 -19.83 -16.30 11.38
N GLY A 460 -19.33 -17.52 11.62
CA GLY A 460 -19.94 -18.43 12.58
C GLY A 460 -19.93 -17.82 13.99
N THR A 461 -21.02 -18.00 14.76
CA THR A 461 -21.16 -17.44 16.12
C THR A 461 -20.11 -17.95 17.11
N ASN A 462 -19.56 -19.14 16.85
CA ASN A 462 -18.49 -19.75 17.65
C ASN A 462 -17.07 -19.32 17.24
N SER A 463 -16.92 -18.56 16.14
CA SER A 463 -15.60 -18.12 15.65
C SER A 463 -14.87 -17.30 16.72
N ILE A 464 -13.62 -17.66 16.96
CA ILE A 464 -12.75 -16.94 17.88
C ILE A 464 -12.26 -15.62 17.28
N PHE A 465 -12.08 -15.57 15.97
CA PHE A 465 -11.80 -14.34 15.23
C PHE A 465 -12.98 -13.36 15.30
N ARG A 466 -14.22 -13.84 15.11
CA ARG A 466 -15.44 -13.05 15.30
C ARG A 466 -15.49 -12.41 16.69
N LYS A 467 -15.23 -13.20 17.74
CA LYS A 467 -15.19 -12.71 19.13
C LYS A 467 -14.09 -11.68 19.34
N LEU A 468 -12.90 -11.88 18.75
CA LEU A 468 -11.81 -10.92 18.81
C LEU A 468 -12.22 -9.58 18.19
N ILE A 469 -12.82 -9.59 16.99
CA ILE A 469 -13.31 -8.36 16.34
C ILE A 469 -14.36 -7.64 17.19
N LEU A 470 -15.30 -8.36 17.78
CA LEU A 470 -16.30 -7.75 18.67
C LEU A 470 -15.65 -7.10 19.91
N LYS A 471 -14.60 -7.70 20.48
CA LYS A 471 -13.81 -7.08 21.56
C LYS A 471 -13.13 -5.79 21.09
N LEU A 472 -12.60 -5.76 19.87
CA LEU A 472 -11.99 -4.56 19.29
C LEU A 472 -13.03 -3.46 18.99
N LEU A 473 -14.22 -3.83 18.55
CA LEU A 473 -15.32 -2.88 18.29
C LEU A 473 -15.95 -2.34 19.58
N ALA A 474 -15.82 -3.08 20.70
CA ALA A 474 -16.21 -2.62 22.02
C ALA A 474 -15.26 -1.55 22.61
N LEU A 475 -14.08 -1.31 22.01
CA LEU A 475 -13.20 -0.23 22.46
C LEU A 475 -13.90 1.14 22.34
N PRO A 476 -13.85 2.00 23.38
CA PRO A 476 -14.45 3.33 23.34
C PRO A 476 -13.92 4.18 22.18
N VAL A 477 -14.81 4.99 21.60
CA VAL A 477 -14.41 6.08 20.69
C VAL A 477 -13.92 7.28 21.49
N THR A 478 -14.53 7.54 22.65
CA THR A 478 -14.19 8.64 23.57
C THR A 478 -14.32 8.18 25.02
N LEU A 479 -13.61 8.86 25.93
CA LEU A 479 -13.70 8.72 27.38
C LEU A 479 -14.26 9.99 28.04
N ARG A 480 -14.65 10.99 27.24
CA ARG A 480 -15.21 12.25 27.71
C ARG A 480 -16.64 12.03 28.16
N MET A 481 -16.92 12.43 29.40
CA MET A 481 -18.22 12.21 30.03
C MET A 481 -19.34 12.90 29.25
N GLU A 482 -19.14 14.14 28.82
CA GLU A 482 -20.15 14.92 28.10
C GLU A 482 -20.54 14.25 26.78
N SER A 483 -19.55 13.87 25.96
CA SER A 483 -19.77 13.19 24.68
C SER A 483 -20.42 11.81 24.84
N ILE A 484 -20.08 11.09 25.91
CA ILE A 484 -20.69 9.80 26.25
C ILE A 484 -22.17 9.97 26.60
N PHE A 485 -22.52 11.03 27.34
CA PHE A 485 -23.91 11.33 27.64
C PHE A 485 -24.66 11.79 26.38
N GLU A 486 -24.06 12.55 25.48
CA GLU A 486 -24.68 12.89 24.19
C GLU A 486 -24.95 11.64 23.32
N MET A 487 -24.03 10.68 23.26
CA MET A 487 -24.22 9.44 22.50
C MET A 487 -25.38 8.57 23.01
N MET A 488 -25.76 8.71 24.27
CA MET A 488 -26.95 8.02 24.81
C MET A 488 -28.27 8.62 24.29
N GLN A 489 -28.23 9.86 23.77
CA GLN A 489 -29.36 10.71 23.37
C GLN A 489 -29.85 10.44 21.94
N ASP A 490 -28.95 10.04 21.02
CA ASP A 490 -29.23 9.76 19.60
C ASP A 490 -29.83 8.36 19.32
N ASN A 491 -30.37 7.69 20.35
CA ASN A 491 -30.81 6.28 20.28
C ASN A 491 -32.31 6.06 20.03
N ASP A 492 -33.06 7.08 19.60
CA ASP A 492 -34.53 6.98 19.43
C ASP A 492 -34.92 5.97 18.32
N ASP A 493 -35.97 5.19 18.62
CA ASP A 493 -36.42 3.98 17.90
C ASP A 493 -36.98 4.29 16.50
N GLY A 494 -36.44 3.63 15.47
CA GLY A 494 -36.97 3.61 14.11
C GLY A 494 -37.13 2.17 13.58
N ASP A 495 -38.39 1.74 13.53
CA ASP A 495 -39.00 0.59 12.84
C ASP A 495 -38.64 -0.84 13.32
N GLU A 496 -39.54 -1.41 14.14
CA GLU A 496 -39.71 -2.86 14.33
C GLU A 496 -40.35 -3.48 13.06
N GLU A 497 -39.63 -4.36 12.36
CA GLU A 497 -40.24 -5.38 11.49
C GLU A 497 -40.09 -6.77 12.14
N ASP A 498 -41.23 -7.47 12.24
CA ASP A 498 -41.49 -8.67 13.02
C ASP A 498 -40.48 -9.81 12.83
N ALA A 499 -39.87 -10.21 13.96
CA ALA A 499 -39.17 -11.48 14.11
C ALA A 499 -40.17 -12.61 14.41
N THR A 500 -40.44 -13.44 13.41
CA THR A 500 -40.82 -14.85 13.63
C THR A 500 -40.01 -15.72 12.68
N ASP A 501 -38.99 -16.41 13.20
CA ASP A 501 -39.07 -17.85 13.43
C ASP A 501 -37.68 -18.37 13.85
N SER A 502 -37.61 -18.88 15.08
CA SER A 502 -36.44 -19.56 15.61
C SER A 502 -36.87 -20.97 16.03
N SER A 503 -36.79 -21.94 15.14
CA SER A 503 -36.45 -23.33 15.50
C SER A 503 -36.32 -24.23 14.26
N SER A 504 -35.12 -24.78 14.03
CA SER A 504 -34.90 -26.23 13.89
C SER A 504 -33.53 -26.51 13.28
N TYR A 505 -32.65 -27.11 14.09
CA TYR A 505 -31.56 -27.94 13.60
C TYR A 505 -32.13 -29.31 13.21
N LYS A 506 -31.75 -29.84 12.04
CA LYS A 506 -31.39 -31.26 11.84
C LYS A 506 -30.84 -31.54 10.42
N SER A 507 -29.65 -32.15 10.41
CA SER A 507 -29.17 -33.25 9.55
C SER A 507 -29.22 -33.17 8.00
N ALA A 508 -28.05 -33.38 7.36
CA ALA A 508 -27.89 -33.83 5.96
C ALA A 508 -28.52 -35.24 5.72
N PRO A 509 -28.69 -35.82 4.48
CA PRO A 509 -28.01 -35.52 3.19
C PRO A 509 -28.85 -35.64 1.85
N SER A 510 -28.17 -35.46 0.70
CA SER A 510 -28.44 -35.96 -0.69
C SER A 510 -29.01 -35.00 -1.79
N HIS A 511 -28.38 -35.08 -2.98
CA HIS A 511 -28.55 -34.44 -4.33
C HIS A 511 -29.97 -34.51 -4.98
N PRO A 512 -30.27 -33.98 -6.21
CA PRO A 512 -29.62 -32.98 -7.11
C PRO A 512 -30.57 -31.93 -7.82
N LEU A 513 -29.95 -30.89 -8.42
CA LEU A 513 -30.33 -30.11 -9.64
C LEU A 513 -31.51 -29.09 -9.68
N THR A 514 -31.12 -27.88 -10.12
CA THR A 514 -31.80 -26.88 -11.03
C THR A 514 -32.66 -25.73 -10.46
N PRO A 515 -32.72 -24.57 -11.18
CA PRO A 515 -32.54 -23.23 -10.62
C PRO A 515 -33.85 -22.42 -10.44
N GLU A 516 -33.89 -21.57 -9.41
CA GLU A 516 -34.98 -20.61 -9.18
C GLU A 516 -34.68 -19.24 -9.80
N THR A 517 -35.67 -18.71 -10.51
CA THR A 517 -35.78 -17.33 -10.99
C THR A 517 -36.28 -16.38 -9.88
N PRO A 518 -36.04 -15.06 -10.02
CA PRO A 518 -35.94 -14.08 -8.93
C PRO A 518 -37.24 -13.30 -8.66
N GLY A 519 -37.37 -12.78 -7.44
CA GLY A 519 -38.24 -11.66 -7.06
C GLY A 519 -37.98 -11.29 -5.59
N ASP A 520 -38.03 -10.06 -5.12
CA ASP A 520 -38.16 -8.74 -5.74
C ASP A 520 -37.53 -7.76 -4.73
N TYR A 521 -36.49 -7.02 -5.12
CA TYR A 521 -35.96 -5.90 -4.34
C TYR A 521 -36.65 -4.61 -4.78
N HIS A 522 -37.45 -3.99 -3.91
CA HIS A 522 -37.92 -2.63 -4.14
C HIS A 522 -36.83 -1.59 -3.77
N PRO A 523 -36.57 -0.60 -4.63
CA PRO A 523 -35.54 0.41 -4.43
C PRO A 523 -36.01 1.60 -3.58
N ILE A 524 -35.22 1.90 -2.55
CA ILE A 524 -34.69 3.20 -2.06
C ILE A 524 -35.48 4.48 -2.45
N ILE A 525 -35.77 5.32 -1.45
CA ILE A 525 -36.11 6.74 -1.65
C ILE A 525 -35.11 7.64 -0.92
N PHE A 526 -34.35 8.45 -1.67
CA PHE A 526 -34.27 9.88 -1.39
C PHE A 526 -34.24 10.67 -2.72
N MET A 527 -35.23 11.56 -2.82
CA MET A 527 -35.47 12.64 -3.79
C MET A 527 -35.65 12.30 -5.28
N ARG A 528 -36.94 12.27 -5.69
CA ARG A 528 -37.36 12.66 -7.04
C ARG A 528 -37.14 14.15 -7.25
N VAL A 529 -36.40 14.53 -8.29
CA VAL A 529 -36.81 15.58 -9.23
C VAL A 529 -36.62 15.00 -10.63
N GLY A 530 -37.72 14.88 -11.35
CA GLY A 530 -37.76 14.28 -12.67
C GLY A 530 -37.15 15.17 -13.73
N GLU A 531 -36.42 14.55 -14.64
CA GLU A 531 -36.61 14.57 -16.09
C GLU A 531 -35.67 13.49 -16.65
N GLY A 532 -36.13 12.69 -17.62
CA GLY A 532 -35.31 11.63 -18.20
C GLY A 532 -34.04 12.17 -18.85
N PHE A 533 -33.03 11.31 -19.03
CA PHE A 533 -31.80 11.67 -19.73
C PHE A 533 -32.11 12.29 -21.11
N ALA A 534 -31.53 13.45 -21.40
CA ALA A 534 -31.81 14.20 -22.63
C ALA A 534 -31.11 13.57 -23.87
N PRO A 535 -31.65 13.74 -25.09
CA PRO A 535 -30.97 13.31 -26.31
C PRO A 535 -29.54 13.84 -26.38
N GLY A 536 -28.60 12.95 -26.63
CA GLY A 536 -27.16 13.22 -26.67
C GLY A 536 -26.44 13.15 -25.31
N GLU A 537 -27.14 12.88 -24.20
CA GLU A 537 -26.49 12.64 -22.90
C GLU A 537 -25.73 11.31 -22.88
N MET A 538 -24.58 11.32 -22.21
CA MET A 538 -23.78 10.12 -21.97
C MET A 538 -24.32 9.37 -20.76
N VAL A 539 -24.55 8.07 -20.91
CA VAL A 539 -25.13 7.20 -19.88
C VAL A 539 -24.45 5.85 -19.86
N TRP A 540 -24.59 5.13 -18.74
CA TRP A 540 -24.35 3.70 -18.67
C TRP A 540 -25.68 2.96 -18.75
N ALA A 541 -25.72 1.90 -19.55
CA ALA A 541 -26.91 1.08 -19.72
C ALA A 541 -26.61 -0.39 -19.44
N GLN A 542 -27.52 -1.03 -18.72
CA GLN A 542 -27.57 -2.48 -18.63
C GLN A 542 -28.11 -3.04 -19.95
N ILE A 543 -27.37 -3.96 -20.57
CA ILE A 543 -27.77 -4.64 -21.80
C ILE A 543 -27.96 -6.11 -21.48
N ASP A 544 -29.03 -6.70 -21.98
CA ASP A 544 -29.32 -8.11 -21.76
C ASP A 544 -28.15 -8.99 -22.23
N GLY A 545 -27.61 -9.80 -21.31
CA GLY A 545 -26.49 -10.70 -21.55
C GLY A 545 -25.10 -10.05 -21.61
N LEU A 546 -24.97 -8.75 -21.34
CA LEU A 546 -23.68 -8.03 -21.27
C LEU A 546 -23.55 -7.22 -19.98
N THR A 547 -22.32 -6.87 -19.61
CA THR A 547 -22.04 -5.95 -18.49
C THR A 547 -22.47 -4.52 -18.81
N MET A 548 -22.65 -3.66 -17.81
CA MET A 548 -22.96 -2.23 -17.97
C MET A 548 -22.06 -1.58 -19.02
N TRP A 549 -22.67 -0.94 -20.04
CA TRP A 549 -21.98 -0.45 -21.23
C TRP A 549 -22.22 1.05 -21.44
N PRO A 550 -21.20 1.84 -21.84
CA PRO A 550 -21.38 3.27 -22.04
C PRO A 550 -22.08 3.57 -23.38
N GLY A 551 -22.99 4.52 -23.41
CA GLY A 551 -23.71 4.92 -24.62
C GLY A 551 -24.22 6.36 -24.62
N LEU A 552 -24.80 6.77 -25.76
CA LEU A 552 -25.46 8.06 -25.97
C LEU A 552 -26.97 7.89 -26.13
N VAL A 553 -27.75 8.71 -25.44
CA VAL A 553 -29.22 8.73 -25.58
C VAL A 553 -29.62 9.27 -26.95
N GLN A 554 -30.52 8.59 -27.66
CA GLN A 554 -31.01 8.98 -28.98
C GLN A 554 -32.39 9.65 -28.90
N GLU A 555 -32.66 10.61 -29.80
CA GLU A 555 -33.95 11.30 -29.90
C GLU A 555 -35.10 10.32 -30.19
N TRP A 556 -36.22 10.49 -29.48
CA TRP A 556 -37.33 9.55 -29.46
C TRP A 556 -38.66 10.24 -29.78
N THR A 557 -39.26 9.91 -30.93
CA THR A 557 -40.44 10.61 -31.49
C THR A 557 -41.77 9.88 -31.30
N THR A 558 -41.87 8.79 -30.52
CA THR A 558 -43.14 8.02 -30.38
C THR A 558 -43.63 7.83 -28.93
N LYS A 559 -44.95 8.00 -28.74
CA LYS A 559 -45.68 8.14 -27.46
C LYS A 559 -45.76 6.89 -26.54
N LYS A 560 -44.69 6.10 -26.37
CA LYS A 560 -44.61 5.09 -25.29
C LYS A 560 -43.72 5.61 -24.16
N LYS A 561 -44.30 5.87 -22.98
CA LYS A 561 -43.58 6.30 -21.77
C LYS A 561 -42.71 5.14 -21.24
N GLY A 562 -41.43 5.41 -20.94
CA GLY A 562 -40.56 4.52 -20.15
C GLY A 562 -39.39 3.82 -20.87
N VAL A 563 -39.33 3.81 -22.21
CA VAL A 563 -38.26 3.12 -22.97
C VAL A 563 -37.35 4.14 -23.67
N CYS A 564 -36.05 4.00 -23.48
CA CYS A 564 -35.00 4.84 -24.07
C CYS A 564 -34.18 4.03 -25.10
N LYS A 565 -33.80 4.68 -26.20
CA LYS A 565 -32.82 4.14 -27.16
C LYS A 565 -31.44 4.72 -26.86
N ILE A 566 -30.45 3.85 -26.74
CA ILE A 566 -29.05 4.24 -26.56
C ILE A 566 -28.18 3.69 -27.69
N VAL A 567 -27.28 4.52 -28.19
CA VAL A 567 -26.23 4.12 -29.14
C VAL A 567 -24.98 3.77 -28.34
N ARG A 568 -24.52 2.52 -28.44
CA ARG A 568 -23.39 2.02 -27.66
C ARG A 568 -22.06 2.53 -28.23
N PHE A 569 -21.15 2.96 -27.35
CA PHE A 569 -19.78 3.23 -27.76
C PHE A 569 -19.07 1.92 -28.15
N GLY A 570 -18.09 1.98 -29.05
CA GLY A 570 -17.35 0.81 -29.55
C GLY A 570 -17.99 0.18 -30.79
N ASP A 571 -19.19 -0.38 -30.67
CA ASP A 571 -19.85 -1.12 -31.77
C ASP A 571 -21.01 -0.38 -32.46
N SER A 572 -21.37 0.82 -31.99
CA SER A 572 -22.43 1.68 -32.55
C SER A 572 -23.81 1.03 -32.66
N MET A 573 -24.05 -0.07 -31.95
CA MET A 573 -25.33 -0.76 -31.95
C MET A 573 -26.37 0.02 -31.13
N VAL A 574 -27.62 0.02 -31.58
CA VAL A 574 -28.73 0.66 -30.87
C VAL A 574 -29.39 -0.36 -29.95
N SER A 575 -29.31 -0.12 -28.64
CA SER A 575 -29.99 -0.92 -27.62
C SER A 575 -31.21 -0.18 -27.09
N LYS A 576 -32.31 -0.90 -26.86
CA LYS A 576 -33.51 -0.38 -26.21
C LYS A 576 -33.46 -0.81 -24.75
N THR A 577 -33.59 0.12 -23.83
CA THR A 577 -33.61 -0.18 -22.40
C THR A 577 -34.62 0.70 -21.66
N GLN A 578 -34.99 0.33 -20.44
CA GLN A 578 -35.90 1.15 -19.63
C GLN A 578 -35.15 2.39 -19.11
N ALA A 579 -35.78 3.55 -19.14
CA ALA A 579 -35.16 4.81 -18.72
C ALA A 579 -34.67 4.77 -17.25
N GLU A 580 -35.34 3.98 -16.41
CA GLU A 580 -35.03 3.78 -14.98
C GLU A 580 -33.77 2.94 -14.74
N SER A 581 -33.34 2.15 -15.74
CA SER A 581 -32.13 1.31 -15.68
C SER A 581 -30.85 2.05 -16.10
N LEU A 582 -30.99 3.28 -16.61
CA LEU A 582 -29.87 4.10 -17.04
C LEU A 582 -29.20 4.77 -15.84
N ARG A 583 -27.87 4.77 -15.83
CA ARG A 583 -27.05 5.49 -14.84
C ARG A 583 -26.31 6.65 -15.52
N PRO A 584 -26.09 7.78 -14.83
CA PRO A 584 -25.32 8.88 -15.40
C PRO A 584 -23.88 8.42 -15.70
N TYR A 585 -23.28 8.92 -16.79
CA TYR A 585 -21.92 8.53 -17.18
C TYR A 585 -20.86 8.83 -16.10
N SER A 586 -21.11 9.84 -15.26
CA SER A 586 -20.27 10.19 -14.11
C SER A 586 -20.15 9.10 -13.04
N ALA A 587 -21.07 8.12 -13.02
CA ALA A 587 -20.98 6.92 -12.17
C ALA A 587 -19.97 5.89 -12.72
N PHE A 588 -18.83 6.37 -13.24
CA PHE A 588 -17.86 5.56 -13.98
C PHE A 588 -17.28 4.43 -13.13
N SER A 589 -16.88 4.71 -11.89
CA SER A 589 -16.33 3.70 -10.96
C SER A 589 -17.33 2.63 -10.55
N GLN A 590 -18.63 2.93 -10.60
CA GLN A 590 -19.71 1.98 -10.24
C GLN A 590 -20.12 1.10 -11.44
N CYS A 591 -20.05 1.64 -12.66
CA CYS A 591 -20.53 0.97 -13.86
C CYS A 591 -19.41 0.31 -14.70
N PHE A 592 -18.14 0.67 -14.47
CA PHE A 592 -17.01 0.10 -15.19
C PHE A 592 -16.74 -1.36 -14.76
N CYS A 593 -16.67 -2.28 -15.73
CA CYS A 593 -16.37 -3.69 -15.47
C CYS A 593 -14.91 -4.03 -15.80
N THR A 594 -14.10 -4.26 -14.76
CA THR A 594 -12.67 -4.62 -14.90
C THR A 594 -12.47 -5.93 -15.65
N ASN A 595 -13.33 -6.94 -15.42
CA ASN A 595 -13.25 -8.23 -16.11
C ASN A 595 -13.52 -8.08 -17.61
N SER A 596 -14.58 -7.37 -18.00
CA SER A 596 -14.87 -7.10 -19.42
C SER A 596 -13.79 -6.22 -20.05
N PHE A 597 -13.24 -5.26 -19.33
CA PHE A 597 -12.14 -4.42 -19.83
C PHE A 597 -10.84 -5.21 -20.09
N ALA A 598 -10.56 -6.23 -19.27
CA ALA A 598 -9.40 -7.10 -19.43
C ALA A 598 -9.59 -8.19 -20.50
N THR A 599 -10.82 -8.67 -20.70
CA THR A 599 -11.11 -9.87 -21.51
C THR A 599 -11.86 -9.60 -22.82
N VAL A 600 -12.53 -8.45 -22.97
CA VAL A 600 -13.39 -8.11 -24.11
C VAL A 600 -12.87 -6.84 -24.80
N THR A 601 -12.25 -7.00 -25.98
CA THR A 601 -11.63 -5.89 -26.73
C THR A 601 -12.63 -4.78 -27.10
N THR A 602 -13.85 -5.14 -27.50
CA THR A 602 -14.90 -4.17 -27.87
C THR A 602 -15.39 -3.34 -26.67
N TYR A 603 -15.33 -3.90 -25.46
CA TYR A 603 -15.63 -3.16 -24.22
C TYR A 603 -14.52 -2.16 -23.90
N LYS A 604 -13.26 -2.58 -24.06
CA LYS A 604 -12.09 -1.70 -23.90
C LYS A 604 -12.13 -0.51 -24.87
N GLU A 605 -12.46 -0.76 -26.13
CA GLU A 605 -12.65 0.29 -27.16
C GLU A 605 -13.85 1.20 -26.83
N ALA A 606 -14.97 0.63 -26.36
CA ALA A 606 -16.13 1.40 -25.94
C ALA A 606 -15.80 2.37 -24.79
N VAL A 607 -15.07 1.89 -23.77
CA VAL A 607 -14.63 2.72 -22.66
C VAL A 607 -13.68 3.83 -23.15
N PHE A 608 -12.68 3.50 -23.96
CA PHE A 608 -11.74 4.48 -24.50
C PHE A 608 -12.43 5.60 -25.28
N HIS A 609 -13.31 5.24 -26.23
CA HIS A 609 -14.06 6.22 -27.02
C HIS A 609 -15.01 7.06 -26.18
N SER A 610 -15.68 6.46 -25.18
CA SER A 610 -16.55 7.22 -24.28
C SER A 610 -15.75 8.26 -23.48
N LEU A 611 -14.56 7.93 -23.00
CA LEU A 611 -13.69 8.85 -22.25
C LEU A 611 -13.14 9.98 -23.11
N GLN A 612 -12.80 9.71 -24.37
CA GLN A 612 -12.39 10.75 -25.32
C GLN A 612 -13.52 11.76 -25.56
N VAL A 613 -14.77 11.29 -25.69
CA VAL A 613 -15.94 12.17 -25.82
C VAL A 613 -16.19 12.96 -24.53
N ALA A 614 -16.00 12.37 -23.36
CA ALA A 614 -16.10 13.05 -22.07
C ALA A 614 -15.02 14.14 -21.89
N ALA A 615 -13.78 13.84 -22.26
CA ALA A 615 -12.66 14.79 -22.26
C ALA A 615 -12.96 16.02 -23.13
N ASN A 616 -13.43 15.78 -24.36
CA ASN A 616 -13.80 16.85 -25.29
C ASN A 616 -14.97 17.71 -24.78
N ARG A 617 -16.02 17.08 -24.20
CA ARG A 617 -17.20 17.80 -23.66
C ARG A 617 -16.86 18.64 -22.42
N SER A 618 -15.99 18.13 -21.56
CA SER A 618 -15.52 18.84 -20.36
C SER A 618 -14.49 19.93 -20.66
N GLY A 619 -13.96 20.00 -21.88
CA GLY A 619 -12.88 20.92 -22.24
C GLY A 619 -11.53 20.57 -21.62
N THR A 620 -11.39 19.33 -21.12
CA THR A 620 -10.15 18.84 -20.51
C THR A 620 -9.20 18.38 -21.61
N VAL A 621 -8.04 19.02 -21.70
CA VAL A 621 -7.01 18.70 -22.69
C VAL A 621 -5.93 17.84 -22.04
N PHE A 622 -5.75 16.63 -22.55
CA PHE A 622 -4.67 15.73 -22.13
C PHE A 622 -3.50 15.90 -23.09
N SER A 623 -2.40 16.49 -22.60
CA SER A 623 -1.16 16.64 -23.38
C SER A 623 -0.24 15.47 -23.07
N LEU A 624 0.07 14.65 -24.07
CA LEU A 624 1.05 13.57 -23.99
C LEU A 624 2.19 13.86 -24.94
N ASP A 625 3.42 13.49 -24.56
CA ASP A 625 4.61 13.60 -25.41
C ASP A 625 4.74 12.45 -26.44
N SER A 626 3.84 11.46 -26.37
CA SER A 626 3.81 10.25 -27.22
C SER A 626 2.45 10.09 -27.93
N ASP A 627 2.44 9.47 -29.11
CA ASP A 627 1.22 9.12 -29.88
C ASP A 627 0.58 7.78 -29.41
N SER A 628 0.80 7.37 -28.15
CA SER A 628 0.34 6.06 -27.63
C SER A 628 -1.09 6.10 -27.11
N ASP A 629 -2.03 5.48 -27.83
CA ASP A 629 -3.44 5.33 -27.41
C ASP A 629 -3.57 4.61 -26.05
N THR A 630 -2.63 3.71 -25.73
CA THR A 630 -2.59 3.00 -24.45
C THR A 630 -2.21 3.88 -23.26
N GLU A 631 -1.27 4.82 -23.43
CA GLU A 631 -0.92 5.77 -22.36
C GLU A 631 -2.04 6.79 -22.16
N LEU A 632 -2.64 7.26 -23.26
CA LEU A 632 -3.81 8.12 -23.20
C LEU A 632 -4.98 7.44 -22.49
N LEU A 633 -5.23 6.16 -22.76
CA LEU A 633 -6.27 5.40 -22.08
C LEU A 633 -6.01 5.29 -20.57
N CYS A 634 -4.77 5.05 -20.13
CA CYS A 634 -4.43 5.03 -18.70
C CYS A 634 -4.71 6.38 -18.03
N VAL A 635 -4.28 7.48 -18.63
CA VAL A 635 -4.50 8.83 -18.07
C VAL A 635 -6.00 9.17 -18.03
N LEU A 636 -6.75 8.80 -19.07
CA LEU A 636 -8.20 9.00 -19.12
C LEU A 636 -8.95 8.14 -18.08
N LEU A 637 -8.46 6.93 -17.79
CA LEU A 637 -9.01 6.07 -16.76
C LEU A 637 -8.73 6.63 -15.37
N ASP A 638 -7.50 7.05 -15.09
CA ASP A 638 -7.14 7.68 -13.81
C ASP A 638 -7.97 8.95 -13.56
N TRP A 639 -8.20 9.74 -14.61
CA TRP A 639 -9.09 10.90 -14.55
C TRP A 639 -10.54 10.51 -14.24
N ALA A 640 -11.06 9.45 -14.87
CA ALA A 640 -12.42 8.98 -14.65
C ALA A 640 -12.63 8.35 -13.26
N PHE A 641 -11.69 7.52 -12.79
CA PHE A 641 -11.70 6.95 -11.45
C PHE A 641 -11.46 7.99 -10.36
N GLY A 642 -10.73 9.07 -10.67
CA GLY A 642 -10.58 10.26 -9.83
C GLY A 642 -11.81 11.18 -9.78
N GLY A 643 -12.96 10.75 -10.33
CA GLY A 643 -14.22 11.50 -10.31
C GLY A 643 -14.25 12.67 -11.31
N PHE A 644 -13.46 12.60 -12.37
CA PHE A 644 -13.38 13.58 -13.46
C PHE A 644 -12.95 15.00 -13.04
N LYS A 645 -12.16 15.13 -11.96
CA LYS A 645 -11.63 16.43 -11.50
C LYS A 645 -10.63 17.01 -12.50
N PRO A 646 -10.59 18.34 -12.73
CA PRO A 646 -11.33 19.39 -12.03
C PRO A 646 -12.76 19.65 -12.58
N ALA A 647 -13.13 19.07 -13.72
CA ALA A 647 -14.41 19.34 -14.39
C ALA A 647 -15.63 18.84 -13.60
N GLY A 648 -15.48 17.73 -12.87
CA GLY A 648 -16.50 17.15 -12.01
C GLY A 648 -17.62 16.41 -12.78
N PRO A 649 -18.57 15.79 -12.05
CA PRO A 649 -19.54 14.83 -12.59
C PRO A 649 -20.60 15.43 -13.54
N ASN A 650 -20.77 16.76 -13.54
CA ASN A 650 -21.80 17.46 -14.32
C ASN A 650 -21.29 18.02 -15.66
N ALA A 651 -20.00 17.87 -15.97
CA ALA A 651 -19.35 18.50 -17.13
C ALA A 651 -19.60 17.82 -18.49
N PHE A 652 -20.42 16.77 -18.54
CA PHE A 652 -20.64 15.95 -19.77
C PHE A 652 -21.94 16.27 -20.52
N LYS A 653 -22.67 17.31 -20.07
CA LYS A 653 -23.91 17.74 -20.72
C LYS A 653 -23.66 18.12 -22.20
N PRO A 654 -24.62 17.85 -23.11
CA PRO A 654 -24.43 18.15 -24.53
C PRO A 654 -24.22 19.66 -24.73
N ARG A 655 -23.10 20.06 -25.34
CA ARG A 655 -22.94 21.46 -25.79
C ARG A 655 -23.87 21.69 -26.99
N ALA A 656 -24.64 22.78 -26.98
CA ALA A 656 -25.66 23.13 -27.97
C ALA A 656 -25.19 23.32 -29.44
N LYS A 657 -23.99 22.85 -29.82
CA LYS A 657 -23.39 23.01 -31.16
C LYS A 657 -23.11 21.71 -31.94
N TYR A 658 -23.62 20.56 -31.51
CA TYR A 658 -23.50 19.30 -32.28
C TYR A 658 -24.82 18.56 -32.52
N ASN A 659 -25.94 19.28 -32.65
CA ASN A 659 -27.24 18.71 -33.05
C ASN A 659 -27.35 18.37 -34.56
N ALA A 660 -26.23 18.19 -35.28
CA ALA A 660 -26.23 17.93 -36.72
C ALA A 660 -25.88 16.49 -37.12
N MET A 661 -25.71 15.56 -36.17
CA MET A 661 -25.52 14.12 -36.47
C MET A 661 -26.74 13.25 -36.12
N ALA A 662 -27.79 13.84 -35.52
CA ALA A 662 -29.00 13.11 -35.12
C ALA A 662 -30.13 13.12 -36.17
N SER A 663 -29.92 13.76 -37.33
CA SER A 663 -30.92 13.86 -38.40
C SER A 663 -30.38 13.32 -39.73
N LEU A 664 -30.46 12.01 -39.91
CA LEU A 664 -30.60 11.41 -41.24
C LEU A 664 -31.52 10.19 -41.15
N GLU A 665 -32.75 10.41 -41.58
CA GLU A 665 -33.71 9.38 -41.93
C GLU A 665 -33.23 8.65 -43.20
N ASN A 666 -33.63 7.38 -43.29
CA ASN A 666 -33.44 6.42 -44.39
C ASN A 666 -32.13 5.59 -44.36
N GLY A 667 -32.35 4.29 -44.19
CA GLY A 667 -31.34 3.28 -43.98
C GLY A 667 -30.34 3.15 -45.13
N THR A 668 -29.07 3.32 -44.81
CA THR A 668 -27.94 2.48 -45.24
C THR A 668 -26.75 2.86 -44.37
N PHE A 669 -26.29 2.00 -43.46
CA PHE A 669 -24.98 2.22 -42.83
C PHE A 669 -23.94 1.76 -43.86
N CYS A 670 -23.47 2.71 -44.67
CA CYS A 670 -22.54 2.45 -45.76
C CYS A 670 -21.15 2.11 -45.18
N THR A 671 -20.71 0.88 -45.43
CA THR A 671 -19.31 0.47 -45.35
C THR A 671 -18.50 1.24 -46.39
N LEU A 672 -17.85 2.33 -45.99
CA LEU A 672 -16.85 3.01 -46.82
C LEU A 672 -15.51 3.15 -46.09
N LYS A 673 -14.58 2.31 -46.57
CA LYS A 673 -13.13 2.49 -46.54
C LYS A 673 -12.76 3.98 -46.61
N THR A 674 -12.26 4.55 -45.52
CA THR A 674 -11.49 5.80 -45.53
C THR A 674 -10.28 5.68 -44.62
N GLN A 675 -9.31 4.89 -45.10
CA GLN A 675 -7.93 4.86 -44.62
C GLN A 675 -7.15 6.16 -44.96
N ARG A 676 -7.81 7.34 -45.05
CA ARG A 676 -7.16 8.58 -45.53
C ARG A 676 -7.73 9.94 -45.09
N CYS A 677 -8.69 10.05 -44.16
CA CYS A 677 -9.25 11.38 -43.78
C CYS A 677 -9.22 11.73 -42.27
N TRP A 678 -8.29 11.17 -41.51
CA TRP A 678 -7.95 11.66 -40.15
C TRP A 678 -6.47 12.07 -40.03
N LYS A 679 -5.88 12.50 -41.15
CA LYS A 679 -4.71 13.37 -41.14
C LYS A 679 -5.16 14.77 -41.57
N SER A 680 -4.89 15.75 -40.71
CA SER A 680 -4.86 17.20 -40.98
C SER A 680 -6.15 18.02 -40.79
N ARG A 681 -6.43 18.43 -39.55
CA ARG A 681 -6.22 19.80 -39.04
C ARG A 681 -6.66 19.86 -37.56
N TYR A 682 -6.06 20.75 -36.78
CA TYR A 682 -6.12 20.87 -35.31
C TYR A 682 -5.22 19.90 -34.52
N LEU A 683 -3.93 19.89 -34.87
CA LEU A 683 -2.86 19.77 -33.89
C LEU A 683 -2.24 21.18 -33.78
N PHE A 684 -2.39 21.86 -32.64
CA PHE A 684 -1.41 22.89 -32.26
C PHE A 684 -0.56 22.31 -31.13
N SER A 685 0.74 22.31 -31.39
CA SER A 685 1.81 21.92 -30.47
C SER A 685 1.98 23.00 -29.40
N LEU A 686 1.78 22.63 -28.13
CA LEU A 686 2.13 23.48 -26.98
C LEU A 686 3.65 23.51 -26.68
N LYS A 687 4.50 23.00 -27.59
CA LYS A 687 5.95 23.25 -27.55
C LYS A 687 6.39 24.51 -28.28
N GLU A 688 5.49 25.25 -28.93
CA GLU A 688 5.80 26.54 -29.57
C GLU A 688 5.31 27.77 -28.78
N VAL A 689 4.75 27.59 -27.57
CA VAL A 689 4.29 28.72 -26.72
C VAL A 689 5.24 29.06 -25.56
N SER A 690 6.17 28.16 -25.18
CA SER A 690 7.13 28.46 -24.10
C SER A 690 8.43 29.16 -24.53
N VAL A 691 8.57 29.61 -25.79
CA VAL A 691 9.76 30.36 -26.24
C VAL A 691 9.47 31.84 -26.55
N CYS A 692 8.23 32.32 -26.40
CA CYS A 692 7.90 33.73 -26.66
C CYS A 692 7.25 34.47 -25.48
N LEU A 693 7.65 34.15 -24.24
CA LEU A 693 7.28 34.95 -23.06
C LEU A 693 8.47 35.64 -22.37
N GLU A 694 9.71 35.44 -22.82
CA GLU A 694 10.86 36.15 -22.24
C GLU A 694 11.14 37.52 -22.88
N ASN A 695 10.51 37.85 -24.03
CA ASN A 695 10.75 39.13 -24.74
C ASN A 695 9.59 40.15 -24.70
N ILE A 696 8.52 39.91 -23.93
CA ILE A 696 7.42 40.89 -23.75
C ILE A 696 7.58 41.72 -22.46
N SER A 697 8.69 41.57 -21.73
CA SER A 697 8.88 42.27 -20.44
C SER A 697 9.38 43.72 -20.53
N LYS A 698 9.43 44.36 -21.72
CA LYS A 698 10.05 45.71 -21.83
C LYS A 698 9.28 46.82 -22.53
N SER A 699 8.03 46.67 -22.96
CA SER A 699 7.36 47.86 -23.57
C SER A 699 5.83 47.96 -23.51
N VAL A 700 5.12 47.26 -22.62
CA VAL A 700 3.67 47.49 -22.46
C VAL A 700 3.36 47.48 -20.96
N ASP A 701 2.93 48.63 -20.45
CA ASP A 701 2.60 48.81 -19.04
C ASP A 701 1.30 48.05 -18.70
N LEU A 702 1.39 47.09 -17.77
CA LEU A 702 0.32 46.16 -17.41
C LEU A 702 -0.26 46.55 -16.05
N GLN A 703 -0.98 47.66 -15.97
CA GLN A 703 -1.57 48.07 -14.69
C GLN A 703 -2.80 47.26 -14.26
N ASN A 704 -3.42 46.43 -15.12
CA ASN A 704 -4.65 45.69 -14.74
C ASN A 704 -4.74 44.26 -15.29
N GLY A 705 -3.61 43.63 -15.63
CA GLY A 705 -3.57 42.16 -15.82
C GLY A 705 -4.32 41.55 -17.01
N TRP A 706 -4.76 42.32 -18.02
CA TRP A 706 -5.37 41.79 -19.25
C TRP A 706 -4.87 42.52 -20.51
N LEU A 707 -4.75 41.76 -21.61
CA LEU A 707 -4.23 42.21 -22.92
C LEU A 707 -5.35 42.10 -23.97
N ASP A 708 -5.79 43.22 -24.57
CA ASP A 708 -6.88 43.21 -25.57
C ASP A 708 -6.32 42.99 -26.99
N LEU A 709 -6.57 41.80 -27.54
CA LEU A 709 -6.15 41.40 -28.89
C LEU A 709 -6.86 42.14 -30.03
N ARG A 710 -7.87 42.97 -29.70
CA ARG A 710 -8.56 43.85 -30.65
C ARG A 710 -7.82 45.17 -30.88
N ASP A 711 -6.78 45.46 -30.10
CA ASP A 711 -5.87 46.57 -30.37
C ASP A 711 -5.11 46.33 -31.69
N LYS A 712 -5.28 47.27 -32.62
CA LYS A 712 -4.75 47.18 -33.98
C LYS A 712 -3.22 47.26 -34.04
N GLU A 713 -2.57 47.86 -33.04
CA GLU A 713 -1.09 47.90 -32.95
C GLU A 713 -0.52 46.55 -32.46
N VAL A 714 -1.21 45.88 -31.54
CA VAL A 714 -0.84 44.52 -31.07
C VAL A 714 -1.00 43.50 -32.21
N SER A 715 -2.10 43.59 -32.97
CA SER A 715 -2.39 42.73 -34.12
C SER A 715 -1.51 42.96 -35.35
N LYS A 716 -0.76 44.07 -35.42
CA LYS A 716 0.17 44.38 -36.53
C LYS A 716 1.56 43.79 -36.32
N LYS A 717 2.04 43.74 -35.07
CA LYS A 717 3.36 43.21 -34.71
C LYS A 717 3.46 41.68 -34.76
N LEU A 718 2.32 40.96 -34.81
CA LEU A 718 2.25 39.50 -34.73
C LEU A 718 2.11 38.76 -36.07
N ARG A 719 2.25 39.41 -37.23
CA ARG A 719 2.12 38.73 -38.54
C ARG A 719 3.35 38.86 -39.42
N TRP A 720 3.97 37.74 -39.82
CA TRP A 720 4.87 37.67 -40.99
C TRP A 720 4.64 36.42 -41.87
N LYS A 721 5.03 36.57 -43.15
CA LYS A 721 4.50 36.02 -44.41
C LYS A 721 4.98 34.62 -44.82
N GLU A 722 4.13 33.88 -45.52
CA GLU A 722 4.48 32.75 -46.40
C GLU A 722 5.03 33.24 -47.76
N HIS A 723 5.96 32.50 -48.38
CA HIS A 723 5.93 32.21 -49.83
C HIS A 723 6.92 31.11 -50.30
N SER A 724 6.31 30.18 -51.05
CA SER A 724 6.70 29.53 -52.32
C SER A 724 7.77 28.42 -52.43
N SER A 725 7.35 27.42 -53.21
CA SER A 725 8.00 26.18 -53.65
C SER A 725 8.60 26.32 -55.05
N HIS A 726 9.73 25.64 -55.35
CA HIS A 726 10.13 25.30 -56.73
C HIS A 726 11.12 24.09 -56.84
N THR A 727 10.65 23.04 -57.54
CA THR A 727 11.28 22.20 -58.60
C THR A 727 12.58 21.37 -58.43
N ALA A 728 12.57 20.24 -59.14
CA ALA A 728 13.42 19.04 -59.08
C ALA A 728 14.78 19.07 -59.81
N ARG A 729 15.70 18.13 -59.49
CA ARG A 729 16.50 17.35 -60.48
C ARG A 729 17.31 16.19 -59.88
N SER A 730 17.38 15.11 -60.65
CA SER A 730 18.15 13.87 -60.48
C SER A 730 19.57 13.95 -61.08
N VAL A 731 20.60 13.40 -60.43
CA VAL A 731 21.87 12.97 -61.06
C VAL A 731 22.44 11.71 -60.36
N LYS A 732 23.03 10.80 -61.15
CA LYS A 732 23.53 9.45 -60.81
C LYS A 732 24.96 9.43 -60.18
N LEU A 733 25.18 8.38 -59.37
CA LEU A 733 26.39 7.59 -58.94
C LEU A 733 27.79 7.94 -59.50
N PRO A 734 28.90 7.75 -58.71
CA PRO A 734 29.47 6.41 -58.40
C PRO A 734 30.06 6.17 -56.98
N LEU A 735 30.22 4.88 -56.63
CA LEU A 735 30.99 4.35 -55.48
C LEU A 735 32.52 4.47 -55.72
N PRO A 736 33.36 4.52 -54.66
CA PRO A 736 34.10 3.31 -54.29
C PRO A 736 34.24 3.04 -52.78
N ASP A 737 34.09 1.76 -52.49
CA ASP A 737 34.67 0.89 -51.45
C ASP A 737 35.47 1.49 -50.27
N ARG A 738 34.99 1.23 -49.04
CA ARG A 738 35.80 0.85 -47.86
C ARG A 738 34.88 0.26 -46.79
N ARG A 739 35.15 -1.01 -46.49
CA ARG A 739 34.49 -1.86 -45.49
C ARG A 739 34.25 -1.13 -44.15
N SER A 740 33.01 -1.11 -43.68
CA SER A 740 32.65 -0.65 -42.34
C SER A 740 32.01 -1.77 -41.53
N ALA A 741 32.46 -1.92 -40.29
CA ALA A 741 31.91 -2.79 -39.25
C ALA A 741 30.37 -2.66 -39.11
N PRO A 742 29.67 -3.71 -38.65
CA PRO A 742 28.20 -3.72 -38.58
C PRO A 742 27.69 -2.62 -37.65
N LYS A 743 26.89 -1.71 -38.22
CA LYS A 743 26.22 -0.62 -37.49
C LYS A 743 25.07 -1.20 -36.67
N LYS A 744 25.15 -1.12 -35.33
CA LYS A 744 23.99 -1.32 -34.44
C LYS A 744 23.01 -0.13 -34.60
N GLN A 745 21.74 -0.38 -34.96
CA GLN A 745 20.59 0.56 -34.98
C GLN A 745 19.33 -0.24 -34.58
N LYS A 746 18.29 0.24 -33.87
CA LYS A 746 17.89 1.52 -33.26
C LYS A 746 16.82 1.17 -32.20
N TYR A 747 16.95 1.71 -30.98
CA TYR A 747 15.80 2.23 -30.23
C TYR A 747 16.22 3.60 -29.69
N VAL A 748 15.53 4.65 -30.12
CA VAL A 748 15.83 6.04 -29.79
C VAL A 748 14.58 6.60 -29.11
N PRO A 749 14.65 7.06 -27.85
CA PRO A 749 13.71 8.07 -27.38
C PRO A 749 13.91 9.30 -28.25
N LYS A 750 12.86 9.81 -28.89
CA LYS A 750 12.88 11.03 -29.74
C LYS A 750 13.26 12.26 -28.90
N TYR A 751 14.52 12.43 -28.52
CA TYR A 751 15.09 13.65 -27.99
C TYR A 751 16.61 13.65 -28.23
N LYS A 752 17.01 13.89 -29.48
CA LYS A 752 18.34 14.45 -29.75
C LYS A 752 18.20 15.96 -29.78
N ASP A 753 18.35 16.56 -28.61
CA ASP A 753 18.54 18.00 -28.50
C ASP A 753 20.05 18.24 -28.29
N GLN A 754 20.69 18.87 -29.27
CA GLN A 754 22.15 19.10 -29.29
C GLN A 754 22.61 20.05 -28.16
N ASN A 755 21.67 20.70 -27.46
CA ASN A 755 21.94 21.59 -26.33
C ASN A 755 22.20 20.89 -24.98
N LYS A 756 22.00 19.57 -24.86
CA LYS A 756 22.24 18.85 -23.59
C LYS A 756 23.73 18.65 -23.25
N ASP A 757 24.60 18.52 -24.25
CA ASP A 757 26.03 18.25 -24.03
C ASP A 757 26.79 19.46 -23.45
N GLN A 758 26.35 20.69 -23.75
CA GLN A 758 26.92 21.90 -23.16
C GLN A 758 26.45 22.12 -21.72
N ASN A 759 25.15 21.91 -21.43
CA ASN A 759 24.61 22.09 -20.08
C ASN A 759 25.11 21.02 -19.09
N LYS A 760 25.29 19.75 -19.52
CA LYS A 760 25.83 18.68 -18.66
C LYS A 760 27.30 18.93 -18.30
N ASN A 761 28.09 19.49 -19.22
CA ASN A 761 29.50 19.87 -18.97
C ASN A 761 29.65 21.14 -18.13
N LEU A 762 28.74 22.13 -18.24
CA LEU A 762 28.72 23.30 -17.37
C LEU A 762 28.33 22.93 -15.93
N TYR A 763 27.26 22.15 -15.74
CA TYR A 763 26.79 21.75 -14.41
C TYR A 763 27.80 20.90 -13.64
N LEU A 764 28.52 19.98 -14.31
CA LEU A 764 29.54 19.13 -13.68
C LEU A 764 30.83 19.91 -13.32
N ARG A 765 31.13 21.02 -14.02
CA ARG A 765 32.30 21.87 -13.71
C ARG A 765 32.07 22.81 -12.54
N GLU A 766 30.82 23.26 -12.31
CA GLU A 766 30.48 24.23 -11.26
C GLU A 766 30.24 23.60 -9.87
N GLN A 767 29.93 22.30 -9.78
CA GLN A 767 29.60 21.63 -8.51
C GLN A 767 30.71 20.73 -7.95
N LYS A 768 31.96 21.19 -7.93
CA LYS A 768 33.07 20.41 -7.33
C LYS A 768 32.93 20.09 -5.82
N ASN A 769 31.92 20.60 -5.12
CA ASN A 769 31.81 20.56 -3.65
C ASN A 769 30.41 20.29 -3.06
N LYS A 770 29.46 19.63 -3.77
CA LYS A 770 28.16 19.24 -3.15
C LYS A 770 27.76 17.81 -3.49
N GLU A 771 27.36 17.04 -2.46
CA GLU A 771 26.90 15.66 -2.53
C GLU A 771 25.85 15.40 -3.63
N TYR A 772 26.08 14.33 -4.41
CA TYR A 772 25.15 13.47 -5.18
C TYR A 772 23.76 13.99 -5.66
N ASN A 773 23.61 15.26 -6.00
CA ASN A 773 22.32 15.89 -6.37
C ASN A 773 21.95 15.79 -7.86
N PHE A 774 22.49 14.83 -8.61
CA PHE A 774 22.13 14.66 -10.02
C PHE A 774 22.11 13.18 -10.46
N CYS A 775 21.32 12.90 -11.48
CA CYS A 775 21.20 11.59 -12.09
C CYS A 775 22.42 11.30 -12.96
N LEU A 776 23.21 10.26 -12.62
CA LEU A 776 24.38 9.85 -13.38
C LEU A 776 24.04 9.47 -14.83
N SER A 777 22.88 8.85 -15.05
CA SER A 777 22.50 8.37 -16.37
C SER A 777 22.10 9.53 -17.31
N CYS A 778 21.19 10.41 -16.90
CA CYS A 778 20.63 11.45 -17.78
C CYS A 778 21.05 12.89 -17.45
N GLY A 779 21.67 13.14 -16.30
CA GLY A 779 22.15 14.46 -15.87
C GLY A 779 21.10 15.38 -15.23
N THR A 780 19.87 14.91 -14.99
CA THR A 780 18.83 15.73 -14.31
C THR A 780 19.15 15.95 -12.84
N GLY A 781 18.75 17.09 -12.26
CA GLY A 781 18.84 17.35 -10.82
C GLY A 781 17.76 16.66 -9.97
N HIS A 782 16.71 16.12 -10.58
CA HIS A 782 15.64 15.41 -9.88
C HIS A 782 16.03 13.95 -9.64
N VAL A 783 16.56 13.66 -8.45
CA VAL A 783 17.05 12.33 -8.06
C VAL A 783 16.08 11.65 -7.10
N GLU A 784 15.96 10.33 -7.21
CA GLU A 784 15.02 9.50 -6.45
C GLU A 784 15.77 8.47 -5.59
N VAL A 785 16.75 7.79 -6.18
CA VAL A 785 17.53 6.73 -5.52
C VAL A 785 19.01 6.89 -5.82
N LEU A 786 19.87 6.30 -4.99
CA LEU A 786 21.29 6.21 -5.29
C LEU A 786 21.54 5.21 -6.45
N HIS A 787 22.49 5.52 -7.32
CA HIS A 787 22.90 4.59 -8.36
C HIS A 787 23.54 3.34 -7.71
N PRO A 788 23.11 2.10 -8.03
CA PRO A 788 23.56 0.92 -7.29
C PRO A 788 25.05 0.60 -7.44
N LEU A 789 25.61 0.83 -8.64
CA LEU A 789 26.98 0.44 -8.98
C LEU A 789 28.05 1.54 -8.77
N PHE A 790 27.71 2.81 -9.03
CA PHE A 790 28.66 3.94 -9.04
C PHE A 790 28.23 5.05 -8.07
N GLU A 791 29.19 5.84 -7.60
CA GLU A 791 28.97 7.01 -6.75
C GLU A 791 28.15 8.08 -7.47
N GLY A 792 26.91 8.28 -7.02
CA GLY A 792 25.92 9.16 -7.65
C GLY A 792 24.50 8.63 -7.50
N SER A 793 23.56 9.25 -8.22
CA SER A 793 22.12 9.04 -8.07
C SER A 793 21.43 8.73 -9.40
N LEU A 794 20.17 8.28 -9.34
CA LEU A 794 19.27 8.02 -10.47
C LEU A 794 17.96 8.76 -10.25
N CYS A 795 17.41 9.36 -11.32
CA CYS A 795 16.02 9.81 -11.33
C CYS A 795 15.06 8.63 -11.51
N LEU A 796 13.77 8.84 -11.25
CA LEU A 796 12.73 7.80 -11.37
C LEU A 796 12.75 7.08 -12.74
N ASN A 797 12.85 7.83 -13.84
CA ASN A 797 12.88 7.23 -15.19
C ASN A 797 14.13 6.37 -15.41
N CYS A 798 15.29 6.82 -14.92
CA CYS A 798 16.52 6.06 -15.06
C CYS A 798 16.55 4.86 -14.12
N LYS A 799 15.94 4.95 -12.93
CA LYS A 799 15.69 3.80 -12.04
C LYS A 799 14.87 2.74 -12.76
N ASN A 800 13.74 3.10 -13.36
CA ASN A 800 12.86 2.16 -14.07
C ASN A 800 13.58 1.52 -15.27
N ASN A 801 14.29 2.32 -16.07
CA ASN A 801 15.09 1.82 -17.19
C ASN A 801 16.20 0.87 -16.70
N PHE A 802 16.85 1.19 -15.57
CA PHE A 802 17.87 0.34 -14.97
C PHE A 802 17.31 -1.01 -14.52
N THR A 803 16.15 -1.02 -13.86
CA THR A 803 15.43 -2.24 -13.47
C THR A 803 15.11 -3.13 -14.67
N GLU A 804 14.74 -2.52 -15.81
CA GLU A 804 14.33 -3.24 -17.01
C GLU A 804 15.51 -3.83 -17.82
N THR A 805 16.68 -3.18 -17.80
CA THR A 805 17.72 -3.41 -18.83
C THR A 805 19.06 -3.91 -18.30
N LEU A 806 19.36 -3.80 -17.00
CA LEU A 806 20.68 -4.17 -16.45
C LEU A 806 21.08 -5.62 -16.80
N TYR A 807 20.13 -6.55 -16.72
CA TYR A 807 20.35 -7.98 -16.96
C TYR A 807 19.92 -8.41 -18.37
N ARG A 808 20.00 -7.51 -19.36
CA ARG A 808 19.81 -7.86 -20.77
C ARG A 808 21.15 -8.10 -21.44
N TYR A 809 21.21 -9.18 -22.20
CA TYR A 809 22.40 -9.62 -22.88
C TYR A 809 22.10 -9.87 -24.36
N ASP A 810 23.05 -9.49 -25.21
CA ASP A 810 23.05 -9.79 -26.64
C ASP A 810 23.56 -11.23 -26.90
N ASP A 811 23.48 -11.70 -28.15
CA ASP A 811 23.96 -13.04 -28.54
C ASP A 811 25.49 -13.20 -28.40
N ASP A 812 26.24 -12.10 -28.28
CA ASP A 812 27.67 -12.09 -27.97
C ASP A 812 27.97 -12.35 -26.47
N GLY A 813 26.92 -12.50 -25.64
CA GLY A 813 27.03 -12.76 -24.22
C GLY A 813 27.26 -11.50 -23.36
N TYR A 814 27.46 -10.33 -23.96
CA TYR A 814 27.64 -9.06 -23.25
C TYR A 814 26.33 -8.33 -23.02
N GLN A 815 26.33 -7.38 -22.08
CA GLN A 815 25.17 -6.53 -21.81
C GLN A 815 24.78 -5.73 -23.04
N SER A 816 23.50 -5.78 -23.41
CA SER A 816 22.92 -5.07 -24.55
C SER A 816 23.04 -3.54 -24.42
N TYR A 817 23.14 -3.03 -23.20
CA TYR A 817 23.17 -1.61 -22.87
C TYR A 817 24.31 -1.28 -21.91
N CYS A 818 24.72 -0.02 -21.88
CA CYS A 818 25.74 0.48 -20.96
C CYS A 818 25.37 0.21 -19.49
N THR A 819 26.34 -0.29 -18.72
CA THR A 819 26.22 -0.58 -17.29
C THR A 819 25.86 0.65 -16.43
N VAL A 820 26.15 1.87 -16.91
CA VAL A 820 25.92 3.13 -16.16
C VAL A 820 24.58 3.76 -16.48
N CYS A 821 24.29 3.97 -17.77
CA CYS A 821 23.09 4.70 -18.18
C CYS A 821 21.97 3.80 -18.71
N CYS A 822 22.21 2.49 -18.84
CA CYS A 822 21.25 1.56 -19.41
C CYS A 822 20.76 2.00 -20.80
N ALA A 823 21.67 2.61 -21.56
CA ALA A 823 21.46 3.13 -22.91
C ALA A 823 22.79 3.08 -23.69
N GLY A 824 22.89 3.85 -24.77
CA GLY A 824 24.11 3.97 -25.57
C GLY A 824 24.03 3.18 -26.87
N LEU A 825 24.47 3.81 -27.96
CA LEU A 825 24.49 3.21 -29.30
C LEU A 825 25.84 2.56 -29.62
N GLU A 826 26.92 3.15 -29.11
CA GLU A 826 28.28 2.64 -29.23
C GLU A 826 28.80 2.36 -27.82
N VAL A 827 29.25 1.12 -27.60
CA VAL A 827 29.75 0.64 -26.31
C VAL A 827 31.10 -0.03 -26.49
N ILE A 828 31.93 0.06 -25.46
CA ILE A 828 33.17 -0.72 -25.30
C ILE A 828 32.92 -1.86 -24.30
N LEU A 829 33.43 -3.04 -24.63
CA LEU A 829 33.21 -4.28 -23.87
C LEU A 829 34.38 -4.50 -22.92
N CYS A 830 34.09 -5.06 -21.74
CA CYS A 830 35.15 -5.46 -20.81
C CYS A 830 35.86 -6.73 -21.31
N GLY A 831 37.19 -6.69 -21.41
CA GLY A 831 38.03 -7.84 -21.73
C GLY A 831 38.39 -8.72 -20.53
N HIS A 832 37.91 -8.40 -19.33
CA HIS A 832 38.15 -9.24 -18.15
C HIS A 832 37.39 -10.57 -18.28
N HIS A 833 38.06 -11.69 -17.98
CA HIS A 833 37.45 -13.02 -18.00
C HIS A 833 36.16 -13.05 -17.15
N SER A 834 35.10 -13.69 -17.66
CA SER A 834 33.78 -13.81 -17.00
C SER A 834 33.05 -12.49 -16.69
N CYS A 835 33.51 -11.34 -17.23
CA CYS A 835 32.80 -10.06 -17.13
C CYS A 835 32.01 -9.76 -18.42
N CYS A 836 30.70 -9.61 -18.29
CA CYS A 836 29.80 -9.33 -19.43
C CYS A 836 29.38 -7.84 -19.55
N ARG A 837 30.10 -6.92 -18.89
CA ARG A 837 29.70 -5.49 -18.79
C ARG A 837 30.17 -4.67 -19.99
N SER A 838 29.40 -3.63 -20.32
CA SER A 838 29.67 -2.72 -21.43
C SER A 838 29.48 -1.24 -21.03
N PHE A 839 30.24 -0.33 -21.61
CA PHE A 839 30.23 1.10 -21.27
C PHE A 839 30.07 1.95 -22.54
N CYS A 840 29.13 2.90 -22.56
CA CYS A 840 28.92 3.71 -23.76
C CYS A 840 29.90 4.88 -23.89
N LEU A 841 30.10 5.32 -25.13
CA LEU A 841 30.91 6.50 -25.48
C LEU A 841 30.54 7.71 -24.62
N ASP A 842 29.25 8.03 -24.54
CA ASP A 842 28.78 9.22 -23.82
C ASP A 842 29.13 9.17 -22.33
N CYS A 843 28.91 8.03 -21.66
CA CYS A 843 29.23 7.89 -20.23
C CYS A 843 30.73 8.01 -19.97
N VAL A 844 31.56 7.38 -20.80
CA VAL A 844 33.02 7.44 -20.64
C VAL A 844 33.53 8.86 -20.88
N ASP A 845 33.12 9.49 -21.98
CA ASP A 845 33.64 10.81 -22.35
C ASP A 845 33.12 11.94 -21.44
N ILE A 846 31.90 11.80 -20.89
CA ILE A 846 31.31 12.80 -19.99
C ILE A 846 31.80 12.60 -18.55
N LEU A 847 31.80 11.37 -18.03
CA LEU A 847 32.05 11.11 -16.61
C LEU A 847 33.53 10.90 -16.30
N VAL A 848 34.32 10.40 -17.26
CA VAL A 848 35.76 10.16 -17.06
C VAL A 848 36.56 11.31 -17.67
N GLY A 849 36.31 11.62 -18.94
CA GLY A 849 36.90 12.77 -19.61
C GLY A 849 36.83 12.66 -21.14
N LYS A 850 36.69 13.80 -21.81
CA LYS A 850 36.50 13.86 -23.27
C LYS A 850 37.64 13.16 -24.03
N GLY A 851 37.30 12.31 -24.99
CA GLY A 851 38.25 11.54 -25.79
C GLY A 851 38.82 10.31 -25.10
N THR A 852 38.32 9.94 -23.90
CA THR A 852 38.76 8.74 -23.20
C THR A 852 38.26 7.49 -23.90
N PHE A 853 37.04 7.48 -24.43
CA PHE A 853 36.49 6.31 -25.12
C PHE A 853 37.36 5.84 -26.28
N ASN A 854 37.86 6.78 -27.11
CA ASN A 854 38.75 6.44 -28.22
C ASN A 854 40.10 5.87 -27.73
N LYS A 855 40.65 6.38 -26.64
CA LYS A 855 41.88 5.82 -26.05
C LYS A 855 41.68 4.40 -25.55
N LEU A 856 40.53 4.12 -24.92
CA LEU A 856 40.22 2.79 -24.40
C LEU A 856 39.96 1.79 -25.53
N LYS A 857 39.43 2.23 -26.66
CA LYS A 857 39.19 1.39 -27.84
C LYS A 857 40.47 0.79 -28.41
N ASP A 858 41.59 1.50 -28.26
CA ASP A 858 42.92 1.04 -28.70
C ASP A 858 43.61 0.14 -27.65
N LEU A 859 43.00 -0.06 -26.47
CA LEU A 859 43.48 -0.95 -25.43
C LEU A 859 42.71 -2.28 -25.48
N ASP A 860 43.40 -3.35 -25.88
CA ASP A 860 42.85 -4.71 -25.90
C ASP A 860 43.78 -5.68 -25.14
N PRO A 861 43.35 -6.30 -24.02
CA PRO A 861 42.03 -6.17 -23.39
C PRO A 861 41.90 -4.93 -22.49
N TRP A 862 40.81 -4.17 -22.66
CA TRP A 862 40.41 -3.15 -21.69
C TRP A 862 39.64 -3.75 -20.51
N ILE A 863 40.06 -3.45 -19.28
CA ILE A 863 39.39 -3.90 -18.05
C ILE A 863 38.50 -2.78 -17.52
N CYS A 864 37.22 -3.08 -17.30
CA CYS A 864 36.25 -2.06 -16.91
C CYS A 864 36.40 -1.60 -15.46
N TYR A 865 35.84 -0.43 -15.14
CA TYR A 865 35.98 0.21 -13.84
C TYR A 865 35.42 -0.61 -12.65
N LEU A 866 34.52 -1.56 -12.88
CA LEU A 866 34.04 -2.48 -11.82
C LEU A 866 34.99 -3.67 -11.60
N CYS A 867 35.81 -4.03 -12.59
CA CYS A 867 36.78 -5.11 -12.50
C CYS A 867 38.16 -4.61 -12.04
N ALA A 868 38.51 -3.36 -12.36
CA ALA A 868 39.72 -2.67 -11.92
C ALA A 868 39.38 -1.30 -11.31
N PRO A 869 38.83 -1.23 -10.08
CA PRO A 869 38.44 0.03 -9.43
C PRO A 869 39.59 1.06 -9.33
N GLU A 870 40.83 0.60 -9.23
CA GLU A 870 42.05 1.42 -9.24
C GLU A 870 42.27 2.18 -10.55
N SER A 871 41.69 1.71 -11.65
CA SER A 871 41.70 2.40 -12.95
C SER A 871 40.61 3.47 -13.08
N SER A 872 39.71 3.57 -12.09
CA SER A 872 38.62 4.55 -12.11
C SER A 872 39.16 5.99 -12.02
N SER A 873 38.58 6.87 -12.83
CA SER A 873 38.97 8.27 -12.90
C SER A 873 37.77 9.16 -13.22
N GLY A 874 37.89 10.45 -12.91
CA GLY A 874 36.78 11.39 -13.03
C GLY A 874 35.66 11.12 -12.01
N ALA A 875 34.41 11.23 -12.45
CA ALA A 875 33.19 11.03 -11.67
C ALA A 875 32.68 9.58 -11.70
N LEU A 876 33.26 8.70 -12.52
CA LEU A 876 32.83 7.31 -12.64
C LEU A 876 33.58 6.42 -11.64
N LYS A 877 33.18 6.49 -10.37
CA LYS A 877 33.79 5.73 -9.26
C LYS A 877 32.86 4.61 -8.79
N PRO A 878 33.28 3.35 -8.79
CA PRO A 878 32.50 2.26 -8.20
C PRO A 878 32.26 2.49 -6.72
N ARG A 879 31.09 2.10 -6.19
CA ARG A 879 30.84 2.11 -4.75
C ARG A 879 31.52 0.92 -4.08
N ASN A 880 32.05 1.08 -2.87
CA ASN A 880 32.66 -0.04 -2.13
C ASN A 880 31.66 -1.16 -1.81
N ASP A 881 30.38 -0.85 -1.66
CA ASP A 881 29.28 -1.77 -1.31
C ASP A 881 28.40 -2.17 -2.52
N TRP A 882 28.88 -1.92 -3.75
CA TRP A 882 28.06 -2.11 -4.97
C TRP A 882 27.50 -3.53 -5.10
N SER A 883 28.26 -4.55 -4.68
CA SER A 883 27.93 -5.96 -4.83
C SER A 883 26.70 -6.38 -4.04
N ILE A 884 26.46 -5.74 -2.91
CA ILE A 884 25.27 -5.92 -2.06
C ILE A 884 24.15 -4.99 -2.53
N ARG A 885 24.48 -3.72 -2.79
CA ARG A 885 23.50 -2.68 -3.12
C ARG A 885 22.71 -2.97 -4.38
N VAL A 886 23.36 -3.52 -5.42
CA VAL A 886 22.67 -3.96 -6.64
C VAL A 886 21.66 -5.07 -6.35
N GLN A 887 21.95 -5.95 -5.40
CA GLN A 887 21.04 -7.03 -5.05
C GLN A 887 19.87 -6.52 -4.22
N SER A 888 20.11 -5.60 -3.27
CA SER A 888 19.04 -4.89 -2.55
C SER A 888 18.12 -4.10 -3.49
N PHE A 889 18.66 -3.55 -4.59
CA PHE A 889 17.87 -2.84 -5.59
C PHE A 889 16.86 -3.74 -6.33
N PHE A 890 17.17 -5.04 -6.44
CA PHE A 890 16.32 -6.05 -7.08
C PHE A 890 15.71 -7.04 -6.07
N ALA A 891 15.81 -6.75 -4.77
CA ALA A 891 15.23 -7.57 -3.74
C ALA A 891 13.70 -7.57 -3.91
N ASN A 892 13.09 -8.72 -3.67
CA ASN A 892 11.67 -8.92 -3.93
C ASN A 892 10.88 -8.28 -2.77
N ASP A 893 10.44 -7.02 -2.94
CA ASP A 893 9.56 -6.30 -2.00
C ASP A 893 8.11 -6.82 -2.06
N SER A 894 7.91 -8.14 -2.15
CA SER A 894 6.57 -8.72 -2.12
C SER A 894 5.97 -8.56 -0.73
N ALA A 895 5.33 -7.40 -0.49
CA ALA A 895 4.38 -7.09 0.57
C ALA A 895 4.40 -8.05 1.78
N MET A 896 5.49 -7.99 2.56
CA MET A 896 5.64 -8.37 3.98
C MET A 896 4.86 -9.59 4.54
N ALA A 897 4.71 -10.69 3.80
CA ALA A 897 4.10 -11.93 4.32
C ALA A 897 5.11 -12.97 4.82
N PHE A 898 6.37 -12.90 4.39
CA PHE A 898 7.43 -13.86 4.73
C PHE A 898 8.76 -13.14 4.97
N GLU A 899 9.66 -13.72 5.76
CA GLU A 899 11.01 -13.19 5.93
C GLU A 899 11.75 -13.22 4.57
N PRO A 900 12.48 -12.15 4.19
CA PRO A 900 13.23 -12.14 2.94
C PRO A 900 14.26 -13.27 2.91
N HIS A 901 14.26 -14.08 1.84
CA HIS A 901 15.32 -15.07 1.63
C HIS A 901 16.70 -14.41 1.65
N ARG A 902 17.71 -15.16 2.14
CA ARG A 902 19.11 -14.73 2.16
C ARG A 902 19.53 -14.15 0.80
N VAL A 903 19.94 -12.89 0.80
CA VAL A 903 20.47 -12.19 -0.38
C VAL A 903 21.97 -12.42 -0.43
N TYR A 904 22.46 -12.94 -1.55
CA TYR A 904 23.90 -13.16 -1.77
C TYR A 904 24.51 -11.94 -2.46
N PRO A 905 25.73 -11.49 -2.08
CA PRO A 905 26.41 -10.42 -2.79
C PRO A 905 26.86 -10.88 -4.19
N SER A 906 26.86 -9.96 -5.15
CA SER A 906 27.41 -10.20 -6.50
C SER A 906 28.89 -10.57 -6.42
N ILE A 907 29.33 -11.55 -7.22
CA ILE A 907 30.71 -12.03 -7.20
C ILE A 907 31.55 -11.26 -8.22
N PRO A 908 32.72 -10.70 -7.84
CA PRO A 908 33.68 -10.11 -8.78
C PRO A 908 34.07 -11.09 -9.90
N ALA A 909 34.23 -10.59 -11.13
CA ALA A 909 34.37 -11.44 -12.32
C ALA A 909 35.50 -12.48 -12.24
N ASN A 910 36.63 -12.14 -11.63
CA ASN A 910 37.79 -13.03 -11.40
C ASN A 910 37.53 -14.17 -10.41
N LEU A 911 36.53 -14.04 -9.53
CA LEU A 911 36.20 -15.03 -8.50
C LEU A 911 35.02 -15.92 -8.90
N ARG A 912 34.41 -15.66 -10.08
CA ARG A 912 33.27 -16.43 -10.56
C ARG A 912 33.73 -17.82 -10.99
N ARG A 913 33.04 -18.84 -10.50
CA ARG A 913 33.26 -20.24 -10.87
C ARG A 913 32.11 -20.78 -11.74
N PRO A 914 32.33 -21.86 -12.51
CA PRO A 914 31.27 -22.54 -13.23
C PRO A 914 30.06 -22.89 -12.34
N ILE A 915 28.87 -22.95 -12.95
CA ILE A 915 27.62 -23.27 -12.25
C ILE A 915 27.40 -24.79 -12.19
N ARG A 916 26.89 -25.27 -11.05
CA ARG A 916 26.43 -26.66 -10.86
C ARG A 916 24.93 -26.67 -10.61
N VAL A 917 24.20 -27.48 -11.36
CA VAL A 917 22.73 -27.44 -11.40
C VAL A 917 22.13 -28.82 -11.13
N LEU A 918 21.12 -28.87 -10.26
CA LEU A 918 20.21 -30.00 -10.15
C LEU A 918 18.86 -29.58 -10.74
N SER A 919 18.39 -30.30 -11.75
CA SER A 919 17.10 -30.08 -12.39
C SER A 919 16.16 -31.25 -12.10
N LEU A 920 15.02 -30.96 -11.49
CA LEU A 920 13.99 -31.93 -11.15
C LEU A 920 12.81 -31.76 -12.10
N PHE A 921 12.27 -32.87 -12.61
CA PHE A 921 11.23 -32.83 -13.64
C PHE A 921 11.74 -32.07 -14.88
N ASP A 922 12.95 -32.41 -15.32
CA ASP A 922 13.72 -31.60 -16.29
C ASP A 922 13.06 -31.47 -17.66
N GLY A 923 12.17 -32.42 -18.01
CA GLY A 923 11.53 -32.50 -19.31
C GLY A 923 12.57 -32.54 -20.42
N ILE A 924 12.43 -31.65 -21.40
CA ILE A 924 13.33 -31.59 -22.57
C ILE A 924 14.58 -30.72 -22.34
N SER A 925 15.03 -30.60 -21.09
CA SER A 925 16.24 -29.87 -20.68
C SER A 925 16.28 -28.39 -21.08
N THR A 926 15.16 -27.68 -20.91
CA THR A 926 15.08 -26.23 -21.19
C THR A 926 16.07 -25.43 -20.34
N GLY A 927 16.29 -25.83 -19.08
CA GLY A 927 17.23 -25.17 -18.16
C GLY A 927 18.65 -25.17 -18.70
N TYR A 928 19.16 -26.35 -19.10
CA TYR A 928 20.49 -26.49 -19.70
C TYR A 928 20.63 -25.71 -21.02
N LEU A 929 19.64 -25.81 -21.90
CA LEU A 929 19.61 -25.04 -23.16
C LEU A 929 19.78 -23.53 -22.90
N VAL A 930 19.04 -22.97 -21.94
CA VAL A 930 19.10 -21.54 -21.60
C VAL A 930 20.43 -21.16 -20.96
N LEU A 931 20.98 -22.00 -20.07
CA LEU A 931 22.29 -21.74 -19.47
C LEU A 931 23.38 -21.64 -20.55
N ARG A 932 23.35 -22.56 -21.52
CA ARG A 932 24.25 -22.53 -22.67
C ARG A 932 24.02 -21.31 -23.55
N ASP A 933 22.77 -20.98 -23.87
CA ASP A 933 22.42 -19.82 -24.71
C ASP A 933 22.81 -18.49 -24.05
N LEU A 934 22.81 -18.42 -22.72
CA LEU A 934 23.34 -17.28 -21.97
C LEU A 934 24.88 -17.31 -21.86
N GLY A 935 25.55 -18.40 -22.24
CA GLY A 935 27.01 -18.52 -22.22
C GLY A 935 27.59 -18.85 -20.84
N PHE A 936 26.84 -19.52 -19.95
CA PHE A 936 27.38 -19.99 -18.68
C PHE A 936 28.31 -21.18 -18.88
N LYS A 937 29.43 -21.18 -18.14
CA LYS A 937 30.22 -22.39 -17.92
C LYS A 937 29.47 -23.32 -16.97
N VAL A 938 28.95 -24.43 -17.48
CA VAL A 938 28.25 -25.44 -16.68
C VAL A 938 29.24 -26.55 -16.32
N GLU A 939 29.62 -26.63 -15.05
CA GLU A 939 30.51 -27.70 -14.56
C GLU A 939 29.75 -29.02 -14.43
N LYS A 940 28.52 -28.97 -13.92
CA LYS A 940 27.70 -30.16 -13.73
C LYS A 940 26.22 -29.84 -13.88
N TYR A 941 25.51 -30.67 -14.63
CA TYR A 941 24.05 -30.62 -14.74
C TYR A 941 23.50 -32.02 -14.50
N VAL A 942 22.86 -32.22 -13.35
CA VAL A 942 22.21 -33.47 -12.97
C VAL A 942 20.71 -33.29 -13.15
N ALA A 943 20.06 -34.23 -13.84
CA ALA A 943 18.64 -34.14 -14.18
C ALA A 943 17.89 -35.40 -13.75
N SER A 944 16.73 -35.22 -13.11
CA SER A 944 15.78 -36.30 -12.82
C SER A 944 14.55 -36.16 -13.70
N GLU A 945 14.31 -37.15 -14.55
CA GLU A 945 13.15 -37.26 -15.45
C GLU A 945 12.80 -38.73 -15.64
N VAL A 946 11.51 -39.03 -15.79
CA VAL A 946 10.97 -40.40 -15.96
C VAL A 946 10.28 -40.60 -17.31
N ASP A 947 10.02 -39.52 -18.05
CA ASP A 947 9.43 -39.54 -19.39
C ASP A 947 10.51 -39.87 -20.44
N ASP A 948 10.49 -41.10 -20.96
CA ASP A 948 11.48 -41.62 -21.92
C ASP A 948 11.65 -40.74 -23.17
N GLU A 949 10.57 -40.15 -23.68
CA GLU A 949 10.61 -39.20 -24.80
C GLU A 949 11.38 -37.94 -24.44
N SER A 950 11.14 -37.36 -23.26
CA SER A 950 11.85 -36.19 -22.77
C SER A 950 13.34 -36.47 -22.58
N ILE A 951 13.69 -37.60 -21.95
CA ILE A 951 15.08 -38.04 -21.76
C ILE A 951 15.79 -38.20 -23.11
N ALA A 952 15.13 -38.79 -24.11
CA ALA A 952 15.70 -38.96 -25.43
C ALA A 952 16.02 -37.62 -26.13
N VAL A 953 15.13 -36.63 -26.00
CA VAL A 953 15.37 -35.26 -26.51
C VAL A 953 16.60 -34.66 -25.85
N SER A 954 16.71 -34.81 -24.54
CA SER A 954 17.81 -34.24 -23.75
C SER A 954 19.17 -34.86 -24.09
N ILE A 955 19.24 -36.18 -24.20
CA ILE A 955 20.49 -36.89 -24.54
C ILE A 955 21.01 -36.49 -25.93
N VAL A 956 20.13 -36.44 -26.93
CA VAL A 956 20.52 -36.15 -28.32
C VAL A 956 20.97 -34.70 -28.49
N ASN A 957 20.26 -33.73 -27.90
CA ASN A 957 20.57 -32.31 -28.10
C ASN A 957 21.77 -31.80 -27.31
N HIS A 958 22.13 -32.48 -26.21
CA HIS A 958 23.16 -32.01 -25.28
C HIS A 958 24.34 -32.96 -25.15
N GLU A 959 24.54 -33.85 -26.12
CA GLU A 959 25.76 -34.67 -26.30
C GLU A 959 26.18 -35.45 -25.03
N GLY A 960 25.21 -35.88 -24.22
CA GLY A 960 25.48 -36.60 -22.96
C GLY A 960 26.09 -35.75 -21.84
N LYS A 961 26.13 -34.41 -21.96
CA LYS A 961 26.62 -33.49 -20.91
C LYS A 961 25.72 -33.41 -19.67
N ILE A 962 24.52 -33.98 -19.76
CA ILE A 962 23.53 -34.05 -18.69
C ILE A 962 23.62 -35.42 -18.03
N THR A 963 23.91 -35.44 -16.73
CA THR A 963 23.88 -36.66 -15.93
C THR A 963 22.43 -36.97 -15.56
N GLN A 964 21.82 -37.93 -16.25
CA GLN A 964 20.47 -38.40 -15.94
C GLN A 964 20.50 -39.29 -14.71
N VAL A 965 19.57 -39.06 -13.78
CA VAL A 965 19.40 -39.86 -12.55
C VAL A 965 17.99 -40.41 -12.47
N ASP A 966 17.80 -41.40 -11.59
CA ASP A 966 16.51 -42.06 -11.39
C ASP A 966 15.45 -41.09 -10.84
N ASP A 967 14.23 -41.59 -10.71
CA ASP A 967 13.07 -40.89 -10.18
C ASP A 967 13.39 -40.08 -8.92
N VAL A 968 12.92 -38.82 -8.90
CA VAL A 968 13.15 -37.84 -7.83
C VAL A 968 12.88 -38.39 -6.42
N ARG A 969 11.91 -39.30 -6.30
CA ARG A 969 11.50 -39.94 -5.03
C ARG A 969 12.60 -40.82 -4.43
N ARG A 970 13.57 -41.25 -5.24
CA ARG A 970 14.67 -42.15 -4.84
C ARG A 970 15.97 -41.38 -4.56
N ILE A 971 15.99 -40.06 -4.78
CA ILE A 971 17.18 -39.23 -4.53
C ILE A 971 17.35 -39.02 -3.02
N THR A 972 18.45 -39.50 -2.47
CA THR A 972 18.79 -39.43 -1.04
C THR A 972 19.85 -38.35 -0.76
N LYS A 973 20.14 -38.09 0.52
CA LYS A 973 21.18 -37.13 0.92
C LYS A 973 22.57 -37.58 0.43
N GLN A 974 22.84 -38.87 0.52
CA GLN A 974 24.08 -39.47 0.02
C GLN A 974 24.30 -39.17 -1.46
N HIS A 975 23.27 -39.32 -2.30
CA HIS A 975 23.38 -38.98 -3.72
C HIS A 975 23.74 -37.50 -3.94
N ILE A 976 23.10 -36.58 -3.21
CA ILE A 976 23.41 -35.14 -3.29
C ILE A 976 24.86 -34.86 -2.89
N ASP A 977 25.34 -35.51 -1.83
CA ASP A 977 26.70 -35.31 -1.33
C ASP A 977 27.75 -35.91 -2.30
N GLU A 978 27.46 -37.06 -2.93
CA GLU A 978 28.29 -37.70 -3.96
C GLU A 978 28.33 -36.90 -5.27
N TRP A 979 27.20 -36.33 -5.69
CA TRP A 979 27.15 -35.53 -6.90
C TRP A 979 27.79 -34.14 -6.72
N GLY A 980 28.05 -33.76 -5.47
CA GLY A 980 28.67 -32.52 -5.08
C GLY A 980 27.64 -31.41 -4.84
N PRO A 981 28.01 -30.37 -4.09
CA PRO A 981 27.08 -29.30 -3.75
C PRO A 981 26.61 -28.60 -5.03
N PHE A 982 25.31 -28.35 -5.16
CA PHE A 982 24.75 -27.63 -6.30
C PHE A 982 24.50 -26.17 -5.97
N ASP A 983 24.60 -25.31 -6.97
CA ASP A 983 24.46 -23.87 -6.85
C ASP A 983 23.10 -23.36 -7.35
N LEU A 984 22.41 -24.16 -8.17
CA LEU A 984 21.07 -23.91 -8.67
C LEU A 984 20.21 -25.17 -8.59
N LEU A 985 19.07 -25.09 -7.92
CA LEU A 985 18.01 -26.11 -7.94
C LEU A 985 16.82 -25.61 -8.76
N ILE A 986 16.43 -26.31 -9.81
CA ILE A 986 15.28 -25.92 -10.64
C ILE A 986 14.29 -27.06 -10.78
N GLY A 987 13.00 -26.75 -10.95
CA GLY A 987 12.01 -27.78 -11.29
C GLY A 987 10.59 -27.28 -11.51
N GLY A 988 9.83 -28.04 -12.31
CA GLY A 988 8.42 -27.79 -12.57
C GLY A 988 7.64 -29.09 -12.47
N SER A 989 7.06 -29.37 -11.31
CA SER A 989 6.31 -30.61 -11.10
C SER A 989 5.09 -30.69 -12.01
N PRO A 990 4.62 -31.88 -12.42
CA PRO A 990 3.43 -32.03 -13.26
C PRO A 990 2.21 -31.27 -12.71
N CYS A 991 1.60 -30.44 -13.55
CA CYS A 991 0.48 -29.57 -13.14
C CYS A 991 -0.90 -30.24 -13.24
N ASN A 992 -0.97 -31.50 -13.68
CA ASN A 992 -2.23 -32.17 -14.02
C ASN A 992 -3.21 -32.26 -12.85
N ASP A 993 -2.72 -32.59 -11.65
CA ASP A 993 -3.55 -32.70 -10.45
C ASP A 993 -3.72 -31.38 -9.69
N LEU A 994 -2.98 -30.34 -10.08
CA LEU A 994 -3.09 -29.00 -9.51
C LEU A 994 -4.02 -28.10 -10.32
N SER A 995 -4.14 -28.34 -11.63
CA SER A 995 -4.87 -27.44 -12.50
C SER A 995 -6.38 -27.58 -12.39
N ILE A 996 -7.08 -26.46 -12.18
CA ILE A 996 -8.56 -26.38 -12.09
C ILE A 996 -9.22 -26.84 -13.40
N VAL A 997 -8.52 -26.72 -14.55
CA VAL A 997 -9.04 -27.16 -15.86
C VAL A 997 -9.13 -28.68 -15.99
N ASN A 998 -8.56 -29.44 -15.05
CA ASN A 998 -8.72 -30.88 -14.96
C ASN A 998 -9.87 -31.23 -13.98
N PRO A 999 -11.00 -31.77 -14.46
CA PRO A 999 -12.10 -32.21 -13.59
C PRO A 999 -11.71 -33.37 -12.66
N ALA A 1000 -10.75 -34.21 -13.08
CA ALA A 1000 -10.28 -35.37 -12.32
C ALA A 1000 -9.06 -35.06 -11.43
N ARG A 1001 -8.83 -33.78 -11.13
CA ARG A 1001 -7.70 -33.32 -10.30
C ARG A 1001 -7.78 -33.89 -8.89
N LYS A 1002 -6.61 -34.24 -8.32
CA LYS A 1002 -6.49 -34.74 -6.95
C LYS A 1002 -5.97 -33.69 -5.94
N GLY A 1003 -5.48 -32.53 -6.41
CA GLY A 1003 -4.92 -31.48 -5.56
C GLY A 1003 -3.45 -31.70 -5.19
N LEU A 1004 -2.91 -30.85 -4.31
CA LEU A 1004 -1.50 -30.84 -3.94
C LEU A 1004 -1.04 -32.09 -3.16
N PHE A 1005 -1.90 -32.64 -2.31
CA PHE A 1005 -1.54 -33.73 -1.38
C PHE A 1005 -1.75 -35.14 -1.96
N GLU A 1006 -2.27 -35.24 -3.18
CA GLU A 1006 -2.57 -36.51 -3.84
C GLU A 1006 -2.08 -36.54 -5.29
N GLY A 1007 -2.08 -37.73 -5.90
CA GLY A 1007 -1.66 -37.91 -7.29
C GLY A 1007 -0.26 -37.37 -7.58
N THR A 1008 -0.12 -36.69 -8.71
CA THR A 1008 1.10 -36.03 -9.17
C THR A 1008 1.39 -34.71 -8.45
N GLY A 1009 0.41 -34.13 -7.74
CA GLY A 1009 0.62 -32.93 -6.93
C GLY A 1009 1.67 -33.15 -5.83
N ARG A 1010 1.75 -34.39 -5.30
CA ARG A 1010 2.72 -34.77 -4.25
C ARG A 1010 4.19 -34.58 -4.65
N LEU A 1011 4.49 -34.56 -5.95
CA LEU A 1011 5.84 -34.37 -6.45
C LEU A 1011 6.40 -32.97 -6.12
N PHE A 1012 5.54 -32.00 -5.79
CA PHE A 1012 5.96 -30.75 -5.15
C PHE A 1012 6.75 -31.00 -3.86
N PHE A 1013 6.31 -31.95 -3.02
CA PHE A 1013 6.99 -32.25 -1.75
C PHE A 1013 8.35 -32.90 -1.96
N ASP A 1014 8.57 -33.61 -3.06
CA ASP A 1014 9.90 -34.12 -3.42
C ASP A 1014 10.85 -32.99 -3.82
N TYR A 1015 10.36 -31.98 -4.55
CA TYR A 1015 11.10 -30.75 -4.79
C TYR A 1015 11.46 -30.04 -3.48
N TYR A 1016 10.48 -29.83 -2.60
CA TYR A 1016 10.67 -29.17 -1.30
C TYR A 1016 11.65 -29.94 -0.40
N ARG A 1017 11.54 -31.26 -0.36
CA ARG A 1017 12.46 -32.15 0.38
C ARG A 1017 13.90 -31.96 -0.09
N LEU A 1018 14.15 -31.99 -1.40
CA LEU A 1018 15.49 -31.82 -1.95
C LEU A 1018 16.00 -30.39 -1.79
N LEU A 1019 15.15 -29.38 -1.92
CA LEU A 1019 15.50 -27.99 -1.61
C LEU A 1019 16.05 -27.85 -0.19
N ASN A 1020 15.35 -28.39 0.81
CA ASN A 1020 15.80 -28.32 2.20
C ASN A 1020 17.08 -29.12 2.47
N MET A 1021 17.31 -30.22 1.75
CA MET A 1021 18.55 -31.00 1.86
C MET A 1021 19.77 -30.29 1.24
N MET A 1022 19.54 -29.33 0.34
CA MET A 1022 20.56 -28.62 -0.43
C MET A 1022 20.81 -27.20 0.05
N LYS A 1023 19.86 -26.60 0.78
CA LYS A 1023 20.01 -25.28 1.41
C LYS A 1023 21.33 -25.24 2.20
N PRO A 1024 22.25 -24.31 1.88
CA PRO A 1024 23.47 -24.13 2.65
C PRO A 1024 23.15 -23.77 4.10
N LYS A 1025 24.06 -24.09 5.02
CA LYS A 1025 24.00 -23.59 6.40
C LYS A 1025 24.18 -22.07 6.40
N GLU A 1026 23.74 -21.40 7.47
CA GLU A 1026 23.78 -19.92 7.56
C GLU A 1026 25.19 -19.33 7.41
N ASP A 1027 26.19 -20.06 7.88
CA ASP A 1027 27.61 -19.70 7.84
C ASP A 1027 28.29 -19.97 6.48
N ASP A 1028 27.69 -20.78 5.60
CA ASP A 1028 28.24 -21.07 4.27
C ASP A 1028 28.03 -19.86 3.34
N PRO A 1029 29.07 -19.15 2.89
CA PRO A 1029 28.94 -17.96 2.05
C PRO A 1029 28.55 -18.26 0.59
N ARG A 1030 28.49 -19.55 0.21
CA ARG A 1030 28.24 -19.97 -1.16
C ARG A 1030 26.84 -19.53 -1.64
N PRO A 1031 26.75 -18.82 -2.78
CA PRO A 1031 25.45 -18.52 -3.37
C PRO A 1031 24.71 -19.80 -3.76
N PHE A 1032 23.46 -19.88 -3.33
CA PHE A 1032 22.56 -20.97 -3.66
C PHE A 1032 21.22 -20.40 -4.13
N PHE A 1033 20.86 -20.74 -5.35
CA PHE A 1033 19.63 -20.29 -5.98
C PHE A 1033 18.68 -21.45 -6.23
N TRP A 1034 17.39 -21.15 -6.24
CA TRP A 1034 16.38 -22.13 -6.57
C TRP A 1034 15.19 -21.50 -7.31
N LEU A 1035 14.52 -22.30 -8.14
CA LEU A 1035 13.38 -21.88 -8.93
C LEU A 1035 12.37 -23.03 -9.09
N PHE A 1036 11.16 -22.82 -8.61
CA PHE A 1036 10.03 -23.72 -8.79
C PHE A 1036 8.97 -23.07 -9.69
N GLU A 1037 8.46 -23.81 -10.68
CA GLU A 1037 7.45 -23.33 -11.62
C GLU A 1037 6.16 -24.17 -11.55
N ASN A 1038 5.01 -23.50 -11.72
CA ASN A 1038 3.74 -24.19 -11.93
C ASN A 1038 2.66 -23.31 -12.60
N VAL A 1039 1.51 -23.91 -12.93
CA VAL A 1039 0.40 -23.26 -13.65
C VAL A 1039 -0.33 -22.21 -12.82
N VAL A 1040 -0.82 -21.16 -13.49
CA VAL A 1040 -1.60 -20.10 -12.84
C VAL A 1040 -2.99 -20.57 -12.42
N PHE A 1041 -3.60 -21.41 -13.25
CA PHE A 1041 -4.94 -21.96 -13.00
C PHE A 1041 -4.88 -23.17 -12.06
N MET A 1042 -4.36 -22.98 -10.86
CA MET A 1042 -4.40 -23.92 -9.75
C MET A 1042 -5.38 -23.46 -8.67
N ASN A 1043 -5.81 -24.36 -7.79
CA ASN A 1043 -6.64 -23.99 -6.65
C ASN A 1043 -5.91 -22.95 -5.78
N THR A 1044 -6.61 -21.90 -5.34
CA THR A 1044 -6.07 -20.87 -4.45
C THR A 1044 -5.47 -21.48 -3.18
N ARG A 1045 -6.07 -22.55 -2.63
CA ARG A 1045 -5.51 -23.26 -1.46
C ARG A 1045 -4.16 -23.92 -1.78
N ASP A 1046 -4.07 -24.67 -2.88
CA ASP A 1046 -2.81 -25.30 -3.32
C ASP A 1046 -1.72 -24.26 -3.56
N LYS A 1047 -2.07 -23.11 -4.17
CA LYS A 1047 -1.16 -21.98 -4.37
C LYS A 1047 -0.63 -21.47 -3.03
N LEU A 1048 -1.51 -21.21 -2.07
CA LEU A 1048 -1.14 -20.70 -0.75
C LEU A 1048 -0.27 -21.71 0.02
N ASP A 1049 -0.58 -23.00 -0.07
CA ASP A 1049 0.23 -24.05 0.56
C ASP A 1049 1.64 -24.11 -0.05
N ILE A 1050 1.77 -24.04 -1.38
CA ILE A 1050 3.07 -23.92 -2.04
C ILE A 1050 3.83 -22.68 -1.54
N CYS A 1051 3.15 -21.53 -1.39
CA CYS A 1051 3.77 -20.31 -0.85
C CYS A 1051 4.26 -20.50 0.59
N ARG A 1052 3.49 -21.20 1.44
CA ARG A 1052 3.86 -21.50 2.83
C ARG A 1052 5.08 -22.40 2.90
N PHE A 1053 5.10 -23.51 2.15
CA PHE A 1053 6.24 -24.43 2.14
C PHE A 1053 7.51 -23.79 1.58
N LEU A 1054 7.39 -22.95 0.55
CA LEU A 1054 8.54 -22.29 -0.07
C LEU A 1054 8.94 -20.96 0.60
N GLU A 1055 8.13 -20.48 1.54
CA GLU A 1055 8.32 -19.22 2.28
C GLU A 1055 8.47 -17.99 1.36
N CYS A 1056 7.80 -18.00 0.20
CA CYS A 1056 7.70 -16.81 -0.66
C CYS A 1056 6.44 -16.83 -1.53
N ASN A 1057 6.07 -15.64 -2.02
CA ASN A 1057 5.03 -15.48 -3.02
C ASN A 1057 5.56 -15.72 -4.45
N PRO A 1058 4.72 -16.24 -5.36
CA PRO A 1058 5.12 -16.43 -6.75
C PRO A 1058 5.14 -15.11 -7.52
N VAL A 1059 6.05 -15.03 -8.49
CA VAL A 1059 6.00 -14.04 -9.56
C VAL A 1059 5.18 -14.61 -10.73
N LEU A 1060 4.23 -13.83 -11.23
CA LEU A 1060 3.43 -14.15 -12.41
C LEU A 1060 4.15 -13.67 -13.67
N VAL A 1061 4.51 -14.58 -14.57
CA VAL A 1061 5.11 -14.24 -15.87
C VAL A 1061 4.32 -14.88 -16.99
N ASP A 1062 3.88 -14.08 -17.96
CA ASP A 1062 3.22 -14.55 -19.19
C ASP A 1062 4.16 -14.43 -20.39
N ALA A 1063 4.39 -15.55 -21.07
CA ALA A 1063 5.20 -15.62 -22.27
C ALA A 1063 4.64 -14.78 -23.43
N VAL A 1064 3.37 -14.33 -23.41
CA VAL A 1064 2.80 -13.51 -24.49
C VAL A 1064 3.58 -12.22 -24.76
N LYS A 1065 4.29 -11.71 -23.75
CA LYS A 1065 5.15 -10.52 -23.86
C LYS A 1065 6.41 -10.76 -24.70
N VAL A 1066 6.84 -12.01 -24.85
CA VAL A 1066 8.10 -12.43 -25.51
C VAL A 1066 7.92 -13.59 -26.49
N SER A 1067 6.68 -13.98 -26.77
CA SER A 1067 6.32 -15.07 -27.67
C SER A 1067 4.93 -14.81 -28.26
N PRO A 1068 4.49 -15.52 -29.31
CA PRO A 1068 3.17 -15.31 -29.89
C PRO A 1068 2.07 -16.09 -29.16
N ALA A 1069 2.35 -16.72 -28.01
CA ALA A 1069 1.38 -17.56 -27.28
C ALA A 1069 1.18 -17.08 -25.84
N HIS A 1070 -0.06 -17.09 -25.36
CA HIS A 1070 -0.35 -16.94 -23.94
C HIS A 1070 0.15 -18.15 -23.16
N ARG A 1071 1.00 -17.94 -22.15
CA ARG A 1071 1.48 -19.00 -21.26
C ARG A 1071 1.86 -18.38 -19.92
N ALA A 1072 0.86 -17.91 -19.19
CA ALA A 1072 1.01 -17.40 -17.83
C ALA A 1072 1.40 -18.54 -16.88
N ARG A 1073 2.44 -18.32 -16.07
CA ARG A 1073 2.97 -19.26 -15.05
C ARG A 1073 3.37 -18.54 -13.77
N TYR A 1074 3.28 -19.26 -12.66
CA TYR A 1074 3.82 -18.84 -11.38
C TYR A 1074 5.23 -19.37 -11.21
N PHE A 1075 6.12 -18.51 -10.73
CA PHE A 1075 7.51 -18.82 -10.43
C PHE A 1075 7.82 -18.45 -8.99
N TRP A 1076 8.20 -19.42 -8.18
CA TRP A 1076 8.73 -19.23 -6.83
C TRP A 1076 10.25 -19.40 -6.87
N GLY A 1077 10.98 -18.60 -6.11
CA GLY A 1077 12.44 -18.69 -6.10
C GLY A 1077 13.09 -17.48 -5.47
N ASN A 1078 14.41 -17.56 -5.35
CA ASN A 1078 15.26 -16.52 -4.79
C ASN A 1078 16.22 -15.92 -5.82
N ILE A 1079 15.96 -16.10 -7.12
CA ILE A 1079 16.79 -15.49 -8.16
C ILE A 1079 16.58 -13.96 -8.13
N PRO A 1080 17.63 -13.13 -8.13
CA PRO A 1080 17.47 -11.68 -8.01
C PRO A 1080 16.64 -11.07 -9.15
N GLY A 1081 15.74 -10.14 -8.83
CA GLY A 1081 14.99 -9.39 -9.82
C GLY A 1081 13.99 -10.20 -10.64
N MET A 1082 13.48 -11.34 -10.13
CA MET A 1082 12.44 -12.12 -10.80
C MET A 1082 11.19 -11.29 -11.13
N ASN A 1083 10.84 -10.32 -10.28
CA ASN A 1083 9.70 -9.41 -10.43
C ASN A 1083 9.90 -8.31 -11.49
N ARG A 1084 11.09 -8.19 -12.09
CA ARG A 1084 11.36 -7.11 -13.05
C ARG A 1084 10.55 -7.28 -14.34
N PRO A 1085 10.22 -6.18 -15.04
CA PRO A 1085 9.46 -6.25 -16.28
C PRO A 1085 10.14 -7.15 -17.32
N ILE A 1086 9.38 -8.12 -17.84
CA ILE A 1086 9.80 -8.92 -18.97
C ILE A 1086 9.52 -8.17 -20.28
N THR A 1087 10.53 -8.08 -21.13
CA THR A 1087 10.46 -7.36 -22.40
C THR A 1087 11.18 -8.17 -23.46
N ALA A 1088 10.67 -8.10 -24.69
CA ALA A 1088 11.18 -8.83 -25.83
C ALA A 1088 12.60 -8.40 -26.23
N SER A 1089 13.43 -9.40 -26.53
CA SER A 1089 14.66 -9.26 -27.32
C SER A 1089 14.33 -9.19 -28.81
N GLN A 1090 15.28 -8.70 -29.62
CA GLN A 1090 15.18 -8.73 -31.09
C GLN A 1090 15.04 -10.15 -31.67
N LYS A 1091 15.54 -11.16 -30.94
CA LYS A 1091 15.46 -12.57 -31.33
C LYS A 1091 14.08 -13.17 -31.12
N ASP A 1092 13.31 -12.60 -30.20
CA ASP A 1092 12.03 -13.13 -29.80
C ASP A 1092 10.98 -12.90 -30.90
N LYS A 1093 10.18 -13.93 -31.18
CA LYS A 1093 9.13 -13.87 -32.20
C LYS A 1093 7.84 -13.48 -31.51
N LEU A 1094 7.32 -12.29 -31.82
CA LEU A 1094 6.16 -11.72 -31.13
C LEU A 1094 4.86 -12.05 -31.83
N THR A 1095 4.87 -12.29 -33.13
CA THR A 1095 3.65 -12.62 -33.87
C THR A 1095 3.68 -14.06 -34.34
N LEU A 1096 2.50 -14.69 -34.44
CA LEU A 1096 2.40 -16.06 -34.95
C LEU A 1096 3.01 -16.14 -36.35
N GLN A 1097 2.79 -15.11 -37.18
CA GLN A 1097 3.30 -15.04 -38.55
C GLN A 1097 4.82 -15.16 -38.64
N GLU A 1098 5.56 -14.62 -37.68
CA GLU A 1098 7.03 -14.72 -37.62
C GLU A 1098 7.53 -16.13 -37.31
N CYS A 1099 6.66 -17.01 -36.79
CA CYS A 1099 6.98 -18.40 -36.50
C CYS A 1099 6.65 -19.36 -37.64
N LEU A 1100 5.78 -18.95 -38.58
CA LEU A 1100 5.29 -19.82 -39.65
C LEU A 1100 6.35 -20.09 -40.72
N GLU A 1101 6.22 -21.23 -41.40
CA GLU A 1101 7.00 -21.52 -42.60
C GLU A 1101 6.50 -20.71 -43.82
N PRO A 1102 7.35 -20.44 -44.83
CA PRO A 1102 6.95 -19.67 -46.01
C PRO A 1102 5.71 -20.23 -46.72
N GLY A 1103 4.84 -19.34 -47.20
CA GLY A 1103 3.60 -19.71 -47.90
C GLY A 1103 2.39 -19.96 -46.98
N ARG A 1104 2.56 -19.80 -45.66
CA ARG A 1104 1.50 -19.95 -44.66
C ARG A 1104 1.17 -18.61 -44.02
N THR A 1105 -0.11 -18.34 -43.81
CA THR A 1105 -0.60 -17.06 -43.29
C THR A 1105 -1.32 -17.27 -41.96
N ALA A 1106 -0.93 -16.52 -40.93
CA ALA A 1106 -1.56 -16.53 -39.63
C ALA A 1106 -2.91 -15.78 -39.67
N LYS A 1107 -3.97 -16.40 -39.13
CA LYS A 1107 -5.28 -15.76 -38.93
C LYS A 1107 -5.32 -14.92 -37.65
N TYR A 1108 -4.45 -15.23 -36.69
CA TYR A 1108 -4.35 -14.56 -35.40
C TYR A 1108 -2.93 -14.05 -35.17
N VAL A 1109 -2.79 -12.89 -34.52
CA VAL A 1109 -1.48 -12.33 -34.16
C VAL A 1109 -0.87 -13.10 -32.98
N LYS A 1110 -1.69 -13.38 -31.98
CA LYS A 1110 -1.35 -14.16 -30.78
C LYS A 1110 -2.33 -15.34 -30.67
N ILE A 1111 -1.87 -16.44 -30.10
CA ILE A 1111 -2.67 -17.65 -29.88
C ILE A 1111 -2.86 -17.95 -28.40
N ARG A 1112 -3.91 -18.70 -28.09
CA ARG A 1112 -4.16 -19.23 -26.74
C ARG A 1112 -3.05 -20.20 -26.30
N THR A 1113 -3.09 -20.56 -25.02
CA THR A 1113 -2.11 -21.47 -24.43
C THR A 1113 -2.11 -22.83 -25.09
N ILE A 1114 -0.96 -23.18 -25.68
CA ILE A 1114 -0.73 -24.52 -26.21
C ILE A 1114 -0.42 -25.48 -25.05
N THR A 1115 -1.15 -26.58 -25.02
CA THR A 1115 -1.05 -27.65 -24.01
C THR A 1115 -0.70 -28.99 -24.68
N THR A 1116 -0.68 -30.05 -23.88
CA THR A 1116 -0.53 -31.43 -24.36
C THR A 1116 -1.73 -31.95 -25.15
N ARG A 1117 -2.89 -31.26 -25.10
CA ARG A 1117 -4.12 -31.64 -25.82
C ARG A 1117 -4.14 -31.06 -27.24
N THR A 1118 -4.47 -31.87 -28.24
CA THR A 1118 -4.50 -31.44 -29.66
C THR A 1118 -5.50 -30.30 -29.93
N ASN A 1119 -6.62 -30.25 -29.20
CA ASN A 1119 -7.60 -29.16 -29.35
C ASN A 1119 -7.04 -27.78 -28.98
N SER A 1120 -6.02 -27.71 -28.13
CA SER A 1120 -5.38 -26.43 -27.76
C SER A 1120 -4.61 -25.76 -28.91
N LEU A 1121 -4.42 -26.46 -30.04
CA LEU A 1121 -3.86 -25.90 -31.27
C LEU A 1121 -4.91 -25.15 -32.11
N LYS A 1122 -6.20 -25.24 -31.75
CA LYS A 1122 -7.32 -24.54 -32.41
C LYS A 1122 -7.76 -23.33 -31.59
N GLN A 1123 -8.50 -22.43 -32.22
CA GLN A 1123 -8.98 -21.16 -31.66
C GLN A 1123 -10.53 -21.09 -31.75
N GLY A 1124 -11.11 -19.99 -31.25
CA GLY A 1124 -12.57 -19.75 -31.25
C GLY A 1124 -13.30 -20.26 -30.01
N ALA A 1125 -14.59 -19.95 -29.86
CA ALA A 1125 -15.36 -20.29 -28.65
C ALA A 1125 -15.56 -21.80 -28.41
N ASN A 1126 -15.33 -22.63 -29.43
CA ASN A 1126 -15.53 -24.09 -29.40
C ASN A 1126 -14.31 -24.89 -29.92
N ASP A 1127 -13.11 -24.29 -29.95
CA ASP A 1127 -11.89 -24.91 -30.49
C ASP A 1127 -12.08 -25.49 -31.92
N ARG A 1128 -12.79 -24.75 -32.78
CA ARG A 1128 -13.10 -25.18 -34.16
C ARG A 1128 -12.21 -24.54 -35.21
N ASP A 1129 -11.58 -23.42 -34.87
CA ASP A 1129 -10.91 -22.59 -35.87
C ASP A 1129 -9.41 -22.92 -35.93
N PHE A 1130 -8.93 -23.28 -37.11
CA PHE A 1130 -7.50 -23.43 -37.32
C PHE A 1130 -6.81 -22.07 -37.40
N PRO A 1131 -5.70 -21.84 -36.67
CA PRO A 1131 -5.08 -20.52 -36.57
C PRO A 1131 -4.33 -20.09 -37.83
N ILE A 1132 -4.14 -20.98 -38.81
CA ILE A 1132 -3.33 -20.75 -40.00
C ILE A 1132 -4.16 -21.08 -41.25
N THR A 1133 -3.92 -20.32 -42.32
CA THR A 1133 -4.38 -20.64 -43.67
C THR A 1133 -3.15 -20.94 -44.54
N SER A 1134 -3.19 -22.07 -45.25
CA SER A 1134 -2.14 -22.49 -46.20
C SER A 1134 -2.80 -22.75 -47.56
N ASN A 1135 -2.37 -22.04 -48.60
CA ASN A 1135 -2.95 -22.12 -49.95
C ASN A 1135 -4.49 -21.96 -49.99
N GLY A 1136 -5.02 -21.05 -49.17
CA GLY A 1136 -6.47 -20.79 -49.07
C GLY A 1136 -7.28 -21.81 -48.28
N LYS A 1137 -6.64 -22.83 -47.68
CA LYS A 1137 -7.28 -23.83 -46.80
C LYS A 1137 -6.82 -23.70 -45.37
N ASP A 1138 -7.70 -24.05 -44.44
CA ASP A 1138 -7.43 -24.09 -43.01
C ASP A 1138 -6.39 -25.16 -42.66
N ASP A 1139 -5.39 -24.81 -41.85
CA ASP A 1139 -4.35 -25.73 -41.40
C ASP A 1139 -3.91 -25.48 -39.95
N GLY A 1140 -3.42 -26.52 -39.28
CA GLY A 1140 -2.93 -26.48 -37.91
C GLY A 1140 -1.47 -26.06 -37.81
N ILE A 1141 -1.05 -25.74 -36.58
CA ILE A 1141 0.34 -25.42 -36.25
C ILE A 1141 1.21 -26.67 -36.47
N TRP A 1142 2.31 -26.51 -37.22
CA TRP A 1142 3.32 -27.56 -37.41
C TRP A 1142 4.25 -27.63 -36.19
N ILE A 1143 4.87 -28.80 -35.96
CA ILE A 1143 5.73 -28.98 -34.79
C ILE A 1143 6.94 -28.04 -34.82
N THR A 1144 7.55 -27.82 -35.98
CA THR A 1144 8.66 -26.88 -36.14
C THR A 1144 8.26 -25.42 -35.90
N GLU A 1145 7.01 -25.07 -36.16
CA GLU A 1145 6.44 -23.76 -35.83
C GLU A 1145 6.16 -23.67 -34.32
N MET A 1146 5.69 -24.76 -33.71
CA MET A 1146 5.47 -24.86 -32.26
C MET A 1146 6.78 -24.76 -31.46
N GLU A 1147 7.87 -25.37 -31.94
CA GLU A 1147 9.21 -25.20 -31.37
C GLU A 1147 9.61 -23.71 -31.35
N LYS A 1148 9.44 -23.00 -32.47
CA LYS A 1148 9.71 -21.55 -32.58
C LYS A 1148 8.82 -20.73 -31.64
N ILE A 1149 7.53 -21.06 -31.53
CA ILE A 1149 6.58 -20.37 -30.63
C ILE A 1149 7.05 -20.47 -29.16
N PHE A 1150 7.60 -21.61 -28.75
CA PHE A 1150 8.14 -21.82 -27.40
C PHE A 1150 9.56 -21.26 -27.21
N GLY A 1151 10.20 -20.84 -28.31
CA GLY A 1151 11.55 -20.29 -28.35
C GLY A 1151 12.66 -21.34 -28.48
N PHE A 1152 12.33 -22.59 -28.79
CA PHE A 1152 13.31 -23.64 -29.07
C PHE A 1152 13.91 -23.49 -30.48
N PRO A 1153 15.14 -24.00 -30.69
CA PRO A 1153 15.68 -24.21 -32.03
C PRO A 1153 14.74 -25.07 -32.88
N LYS A 1154 14.71 -24.81 -34.20
CA LYS A 1154 13.97 -25.65 -35.14
C LYS A 1154 14.55 -27.07 -35.10
N HIS A 1155 13.68 -28.08 -35.10
CA HIS A 1155 14.01 -29.50 -34.98
C HIS A 1155 14.50 -29.97 -33.60
N TYR A 1156 14.36 -29.15 -32.55
CA TYR A 1156 14.80 -29.53 -31.21
C TYR A 1156 14.17 -30.84 -30.70
N THR A 1157 12.91 -31.11 -31.03
CA THR A 1157 12.22 -32.35 -30.61
C THR A 1157 12.23 -33.45 -31.66
N ASP A 1158 13.02 -33.31 -32.73
CA ASP A 1158 13.07 -34.22 -33.87
C ASP A 1158 14.01 -35.41 -33.61
N VAL A 1159 13.65 -36.25 -32.63
CA VAL A 1159 14.49 -37.36 -32.17
C VAL A 1159 13.72 -38.68 -32.11
N LYS A 1160 14.44 -39.81 -32.17
CA LYS A 1160 13.93 -41.18 -31.91
C LYS A 1160 12.67 -41.56 -32.70
N ASN A 1161 12.47 -41.04 -33.91
CA ASN A 1161 11.25 -41.25 -34.71
C ASN A 1161 9.94 -40.93 -33.95
N MET A 1162 9.97 -39.97 -33.02
CA MET A 1162 8.77 -39.60 -32.27
C MET A 1162 7.67 -39.07 -33.19
N GLY A 1163 6.47 -39.59 -33.02
CA GLY A 1163 5.29 -39.12 -33.74
C GLY A 1163 4.90 -37.69 -33.37
N ARG A 1164 4.10 -37.05 -34.22
CA ARG A 1164 3.62 -35.67 -34.02
C ARG A 1164 3.02 -35.44 -32.62
N LEU A 1165 2.23 -36.39 -32.11
CA LEU A 1165 1.56 -36.27 -30.82
C LEU A 1165 2.56 -36.35 -29.65
N GLN A 1166 3.57 -37.20 -29.73
CA GLN A 1166 4.64 -37.29 -28.71
C GLN A 1166 5.41 -35.97 -28.64
N ARG A 1167 5.82 -35.44 -29.79
CA ARG A 1167 6.50 -34.12 -29.89
C ARG A 1167 5.64 -32.98 -29.33
N GLN A 1168 4.34 -32.97 -29.64
CA GLN A 1168 3.42 -31.99 -29.06
C GLN A 1168 3.35 -32.11 -27.52
N LYS A 1169 3.29 -33.33 -26.97
CA LYS A 1169 3.21 -33.54 -25.52
C LYS A 1169 4.43 -33.00 -24.80
N VAL A 1170 5.64 -33.32 -25.26
CA VAL A 1170 6.88 -32.85 -24.61
C VAL A 1170 7.02 -31.33 -24.69
N LEU A 1171 6.69 -30.71 -25.83
CA LEU A 1171 6.66 -29.26 -25.98
C LEU A 1171 5.58 -28.62 -25.08
N GLY A 1172 4.38 -29.20 -25.02
CA GLY A 1172 3.29 -28.71 -24.18
C GLY A 1172 3.63 -28.66 -22.69
N LYS A 1173 4.46 -29.62 -22.21
CA LYS A 1173 4.98 -29.67 -20.83
C LYS A 1173 6.14 -28.70 -20.58
N SER A 1174 6.96 -28.41 -21.59
CA SER A 1174 8.21 -27.63 -21.46
C SER A 1174 8.01 -26.17 -21.03
N TRP A 1175 9.07 -25.54 -20.51
CA TRP A 1175 9.10 -24.10 -20.26
C TRP A 1175 9.24 -23.28 -21.55
N SER A 1176 8.80 -22.02 -21.50
CA SER A 1176 9.11 -21.05 -22.55
C SER A 1176 10.56 -20.60 -22.42
N VAL A 1177 11.38 -20.86 -23.44
CA VAL A 1177 12.81 -20.51 -23.49
C VAL A 1177 13.06 -19.03 -23.16
N PRO A 1178 12.38 -18.04 -23.78
CA PRO A 1178 12.65 -16.62 -23.47
C PRO A 1178 12.27 -16.23 -22.04
N VAL A 1179 11.26 -16.86 -21.43
CA VAL A 1179 10.89 -16.62 -20.03
C VAL A 1179 12.00 -17.11 -19.09
N ILE A 1180 12.52 -18.31 -19.31
CA ILE A 1180 13.62 -18.85 -18.48
C ILE A 1180 14.92 -18.09 -18.73
N ARG A 1181 15.18 -17.65 -19.98
CA ARG A 1181 16.30 -16.77 -20.31
C ARG A 1181 16.24 -15.47 -19.52
N HIS A 1182 15.06 -14.87 -19.42
CA HIS A 1182 14.84 -13.74 -18.52
C HIS A 1182 15.18 -14.15 -17.09
N LEU A 1183 14.52 -15.15 -16.50
CA LEU A 1183 14.74 -15.49 -15.09
C LEU A 1183 16.20 -15.82 -14.74
N PHE A 1184 16.97 -16.50 -15.61
CA PHE A 1184 18.36 -16.87 -15.34
C PHE A 1184 19.40 -15.78 -15.63
N ALA A 1185 19.07 -14.74 -16.40
CA ALA A 1185 20.04 -13.70 -16.79
C ALA A 1185 20.81 -13.03 -15.62
N PRO A 1186 20.21 -12.76 -14.45
CA PRO A 1186 20.92 -12.19 -13.29
C PRO A 1186 22.00 -13.09 -12.70
N LEU A 1187 21.95 -14.42 -12.94
CA LEU A 1187 22.95 -15.37 -12.43
C LEU A 1187 24.35 -15.12 -13.01
N LYS A 1188 24.46 -14.36 -14.12
CA LYS A 1188 25.74 -13.93 -14.69
C LYS A 1188 26.57 -13.07 -13.75
N ASP A 1189 25.98 -12.47 -12.73
CA ASP A 1189 26.73 -11.74 -11.72
C ASP A 1189 27.40 -12.63 -10.66
N TYR A 1190 27.15 -13.95 -10.70
CA TYR A 1190 27.62 -14.92 -9.70
C TYR A 1190 28.51 -16.02 -10.29
N PHE A 1191 28.23 -16.46 -11.52
CA PHE A 1191 28.88 -17.62 -12.13
C PHE A 1191 29.68 -17.26 -13.37
N ALA A 1192 30.65 -18.11 -13.70
CA ALA A 1192 31.57 -17.91 -14.80
C ALA A 1192 30.86 -18.06 -16.16
N CYS A 1193 31.30 -17.27 -17.13
CA CYS A 1193 30.83 -17.33 -18.50
C CYS A 1193 31.96 -17.73 -19.45
N ASP A 1194 31.61 -18.35 -20.56
CA ASP A 1194 32.54 -18.61 -21.66
C ASP A 1194 32.94 -17.31 -22.35
N GLU A 1195 34.20 -17.23 -22.78
CA GLU A 1195 34.62 -16.20 -23.71
C GLU A 1195 33.99 -16.53 -25.06
N VAL A 1196 33.07 -15.68 -25.52
CA VAL A 1196 32.51 -15.83 -26.86
C VAL A 1196 33.59 -15.44 -27.86
N LEU A 1197 34.41 -16.42 -28.25
CA LEU A 1197 35.18 -16.32 -29.50
C LEU A 1197 34.14 -16.06 -30.59
N SER A 1198 34.24 -14.90 -31.23
CA SER A 1198 33.41 -14.56 -32.37
C SER A 1198 33.56 -15.70 -33.41
N LYS A 1199 32.51 -16.51 -33.57
CA LYS A 1199 32.42 -17.51 -34.64
C LYS A 1199 32.34 -16.79 -35.99
N ASN A 1200 33.46 -16.25 -36.45
CA ASN A 1200 33.68 -15.69 -37.78
C ASN A 1200 35.04 -16.19 -38.32
N GLY A 1201 35.30 -17.48 -38.13
CA GLY A 1201 36.51 -18.14 -38.62
C GLY A 1201 36.28 -19.64 -38.71
N GLU A 1202 35.27 -20.07 -39.46
CA GLU A 1202 35.16 -21.36 -40.16
C GLU A 1202 33.72 -21.52 -40.69
N LEU A 1203 33.50 -20.96 -41.89
CA LEU A 1203 32.62 -21.46 -42.94
C LEU A 1203 32.88 -20.67 -44.24
#